data_AF-A0A8I2YLR1-F1
#
_entry.id   AF-A0A8I2YLR1-F1
#
_cell.length_a   1.000
_cell.length_b   1.000
_cell.length_c   1.000
_cell.angle_alpha   90.00
_cell.angle_beta   90.00
_cell.angle_gamma   90.00
#
_symmetry.space_group_name_H-M   'P 1'
#
loop_
_entity.id
_entity.type
_entity.pdbx_description
1 polymer ?
#
loop_
_entity_poly.entity_id
_entity_poly.type
_entity_poly.pdbx_seq_one_letter_code
_entity_poly.pdbx_strand_id
1 'polypeptide(L)'
;MGWQYLFFTIGSITLGVFIIRFFIFPFYESPKFLLSKGNDQGAVEVVQKIAAFNKRPCNLTVESLYEQCNETPMAEETGFSKRAVSEFSRLKLLFGSRRMTRVTILVWITWIFNWWGKIFIAHHCLRLTVECTGLSIAATYMPTILQRKNSAIHVSLEQTYVDYVIVYTPGLVAAILSVLLVRAPMVGRKWTLVFASMVSGIALFLYSLVNSEASHVGFNMLQYFCQIVFDAALIGWTPEAFPAAVRGTATGLASFFGSLFAITGPQIAAVLFSNTNGSNAVLAITLSLMEAQTSTSGTKPQNKVPEDVLDDQEQQFQKDLQRAIEASKVEFQGQHTVVPASKTQTSQGGTSTHSTICLSERAQLEKERLARLKRLHCEGDDHDNTPGQSQQPPVKRQHVSSVRPTDRRANQLQSTPSISVTSSSSSINRTFDSKTTVVQAVPVINQLFWDGELRPTANKHSLPREDGKATFRLSEVIESRHFICHLSSYSTSVSWIYEFFDPRTPAILVAQPDSSGRAAIKNVLPNWIMTVPFLRYGRGCQHMKFMLIFYKTGRLRVVISTANLIDYDWRDIENAVWLQDVPPRSKPIPHERKVVDDFPSIMQKILHAVNVHPAIANMLANDHPKLPLQTIEDLRSKWDFSKVSVKLISSIAGKHEGWPAVIQTGHTRLMKAVRDLGLRTGKGKAARDLVLECQGSSIGTYSTQWLNEFHWSARGESAEDWLDEPKSRRSKLPWPPVKIIFPSLKTVRASVLGEPGGGTMFCRTSQWEATKFPRDLFHDSNSAGGRVLMHTKMIVALRRTSPFATSSKTDSKAKSTHSSSSDKGKSKVIVISDSETESESDAPENNLGAQKEPIGWAYVGSHNFTPSAWGTLSSSGFNPTLNVVNYELGIIFPLYGEEDVKRVSCFKRPPKKYVLGEDRPWIQGESPVFDS
;
A
#
# COMPACT_ATOMS: atom_id res chain seq x y z
N MET A 1 16.44 35.14 4.75
CA MET A 1 17.91 35.33 4.81
C MET A 1 18.56 34.54 5.94
N GLY A 2 18.69 35.06 7.18
CA GLY A 2 19.59 34.48 8.20
C GLY A 2 19.54 32.96 8.41
N TRP A 3 18.34 32.38 8.56
CA TRP A 3 18.17 30.93 8.78
C TRP A 3 18.68 30.06 7.61
N GLN A 4 18.59 30.54 6.37
CA GLN A 4 19.07 29.82 5.19
C GLN A 4 20.60 29.72 5.20
N TYR A 5 21.28 30.84 5.46
CA TYR A 5 22.75 30.85 5.62
C TYR A 5 23.21 29.97 6.78
N LEU A 6 22.46 29.92 7.89
CA LEU A 6 22.75 29.02 9.01
C LEU A 6 22.70 27.54 8.57
N PHE A 7 21.65 27.10 7.86
CA PHE A 7 21.59 25.73 7.34
C PHE A 7 22.63 25.44 6.25
N PHE A 8 22.93 26.39 5.36
CA PHE A 8 23.99 26.21 4.36
C PHE A 8 25.37 26.10 5.01
N THR A 9 25.65 26.89 6.05
CA THR A 9 26.93 26.84 6.80
C THR A 9 27.05 25.53 7.58
N ILE A 10 26.07 25.18 8.41
CA ILE A 10 26.06 23.92 9.19
C ILE A 10 26.08 22.70 8.26
N GLY A 11 25.32 22.74 7.16
CA GLY A 11 25.31 21.70 6.13
C GLY A 11 26.65 21.54 5.45
N SER A 12 27.31 22.65 5.08
CA SER A 12 28.64 22.64 4.44
C SER A 12 29.74 22.14 5.40
N ILE A 13 29.70 22.53 6.68
CA ILE A 13 30.60 22.00 7.72
C ILE A 13 30.37 20.48 7.88
N THR A 14 29.12 20.04 7.96
CA THR A 14 28.76 18.62 8.11
C THR A 14 29.21 17.81 6.89
N LEU A 15 29.03 18.33 5.68
CA LEU A 15 29.49 17.73 4.43
C LEU A 15 31.02 17.68 4.36
N GLY A 16 31.70 18.75 4.78
CA GLY A 16 33.15 18.80 4.89
C GLY A 16 33.69 17.73 5.84
N VAL A 17 33.13 17.61 7.05
CA VAL A 17 33.49 16.55 8.01
C VAL A 17 33.19 15.15 7.46
N PHE A 18 32.07 14.97 6.74
CA PHE A 18 31.74 13.71 6.08
C PHE A 18 32.76 13.33 4.99
N ILE A 19 33.21 14.28 4.17
CA ILE A 19 34.24 14.06 3.15
C ILE A 19 35.59 13.76 3.83
N ILE A 20 36.01 14.58 4.80
CA ILE A 20 37.26 14.42 5.56
C ILE A 20 37.34 13.06 6.24
N ARG A 21 36.22 12.51 6.72
CA ARG A 21 36.15 11.18 7.35
C ARG A 21 36.75 10.07 6.47
N PHE A 22 36.52 10.09 5.15
CA PHE A 22 37.04 9.06 4.25
C PHE A 22 38.56 9.10 4.08
N PHE A 23 39.18 10.25 4.32
CA PHE A 23 40.64 10.44 4.21
C PHE A 23 41.37 10.25 5.54
N ILE A 24 40.75 10.60 6.67
CA ILE A 24 41.35 10.45 8.01
C ILE A 24 41.13 9.05 8.60
N PHE A 25 39.99 8.39 8.33
CA PHE A 25 39.60 7.15 9.01
C PHE A 25 39.33 6.01 8.01
N PRO A 26 40.29 5.10 7.78
CA PRO A 26 40.04 3.87 7.03
C PRO A 26 39.13 2.93 7.83
N PHE A 27 37.84 2.96 7.55
CA PHE A 27 36.86 2.04 8.13
C PHE A 27 36.85 0.71 7.36
N TYR A 28 37.29 -0.37 8.01
CA TYR A 28 37.06 -1.73 7.52
C TYR A 28 35.59 -2.14 7.69
N GLU A 29 35.07 -2.93 6.74
CA GLU A 29 33.70 -3.46 6.80
C GLU A 29 33.51 -4.44 7.97
N SER A 30 32.31 -4.51 8.52
CA SER A 30 31.98 -5.36 9.66
C SER A 30 32.20 -6.85 9.33
N PRO A 31 33.01 -7.60 10.13
CA PRO A 31 33.16 -9.05 9.95
C PRO A 31 31.81 -9.78 9.92
N LYS A 32 30.83 -9.32 10.71
CA LYS A 32 29.48 -9.90 10.72
C LYS A 32 28.69 -9.66 9.43
N PHE A 33 28.96 -8.56 8.71
CA PHE A 33 28.38 -8.33 7.38
C PHE A 33 29.01 -9.26 6.34
N LEU A 34 30.33 -9.43 6.40
CA LEU A 34 31.10 -10.32 5.51
C LEU A 34 30.69 -11.80 5.69
N LEU A 35 30.57 -12.29 6.93
CA LEU A 35 29.99 -13.60 7.23
C LEU A 35 28.55 -13.72 6.69
N SER A 36 27.71 -12.69 6.83
CA SER A 36 26.34 -12.68 6.25
C SER A 36 26.29 -12.57 4.72
N LYS A 37 27.45 -12.64 4.06
CA LYS A 37 27.65 -12.68 2.62
C LYS A 37 28.46 -13.90 2.16
N GLY A 38 28.76 -14.85 3.05
CA GLY A 38 29.62 -16.01 2.76
C GLY A 38 31.08 -15.65 2.48
N ASN A 39 31.54 -14.47 2.94
CA ASN A 39 32.91 -14.01 2.76
C ASN A 39 33.68 -14.13 4.09
N ASP A 40 33.90 -15.37 4.50
CA ASP A 40 34.48 -15.73 5.80
C ASP A 40 35.97 -15.37 5.85
N GLN A 41 36.69 -15.52 4.71
CA GLN A 41 38.05 -15.04 4.52
C GLN A 41 38.18 -13.54 4.81
N GLY A 42 37.30 -12.71 4.25
CA GLY A 42 37.27 -11.27 4.51
C GLY A 42 36.92 -10.93 5.96
N ALA A 43 36.04 -11.71 6.59
CA ALA A 43 35.71 -11.55 8.00
C ALA A 43 36.92 -11.79 8.91
N VAL A 44 37.69 -12.87 8.66
CA VAL A 44 38.95 -13.17 9.37
C VAL A 44 39.99 -12.09 9.11
N GLU A 45 40.19 -11.68 7.85
CA GLU A 45 41.17 -10.65 7.48
C GLU A 45 40.92 -9.32 8.21
N VAL A 46 39.67 -8.89 8.33
CA VAL A 46 39.31 -7.69 9.11
C VAL A 46 39.58 -7.87 10.60
N VAL A 47 39.26 -9.04 11.18
CA VAL A 47 39.56 -9.31 12.61
C VAL A 47 41.06 -9.31 12.88
N GLN A 48 41.87 -9.87 11.99
CA GLN A 48 43.33 -9.83 12.06
C GLN A 48 43.87 -8.39 11.94
N LYS A 49 43.36 -7.58 10.98
CA LYS A 49 43.71 -6.15 10.84
C LYS A 49 43.35 -5.34 12.10
N ILE A 50 42.18 -5.59 12.70
CA ILE A 50 41.76 -4.96 13.96
C ILE A 50 42.70 -5.38 15.11
N ALA A 51 43.10 -6.64 15.20
CA ALA A 51 44.01 -7.12 16.24
C ALA A 51 45.42 -6.51 16.10
N ALA A 52 45.96 -6.46 14.88
CA ALA A 52 47.23 -5.81 14.58
C ALA A 52 47.22 -4.31 14.96
N PHE A 53 46.16 -3.58 14.58
CA PHE A 53 45.97 -2.17 14.97
C PHE A 53 45.92 -1.98 16.50
N ASN A 54 45.27 -2.90 17.22
CA ASN A 54 45.21 -2.90 18.68
C ASN A 54 46.44 -3.52 19.37
N LYS A 55 47.49 -3.89 18.61
CA LYS A 55 48.71 -4.56 19.09
C LYS A 55 48.43 -5.82 19.93
N ARG A 56 47.49 -6.66 19.49
CA ARG A 56 47.17 -7.95 20.12
C ARG A 56 47.40 -9.11 19.14
N PRO A 57 47.86 -10.28 19.62
CA PRO A 57 47.90 -11.48 18.80
C PRO A 57 46.46 -11.91 18.44
N CYS A 58 46.29 -12.48 17.24
CA CYS A 58 45.05 -13.07 16.79
C CYS A 58 45.38 -14.33 16.00
N ASN A 59 45.08 -15.48 16.59
CA ASN A 59 45.32 -16.80 15.99
C ASN A 59 44.05 -17.32 15.27
N LEU A 60 43.09 -16.43 14.98
CA LEU A 60 41.88 -16.78 14.24
C LEU A 60 42.24 -17.00 12.76
N THR A 61 42.04 -18.21 12.28
CA THR A 61 42.13 -18.60 10.87
C THR A 61 40.75 -19.06 10.37
N VAL A 62 40.59 -19.25 9.06
CA VAL A 62 39.32 -19.72 8.49
C VAL A 62 39.04 -21.18 8.88
N GLU A 63 40.08 -22.01 8.98
CA GLU A 63 39.98 -23.39 9.48
C GLU A 63 39.42 -23.41 10.91
N SER A 64 39.93 -22.54 11.79
CA SER A 64 39.47 -22.44 13.18
C SER A 64 38.01 -21.96 13.34
N LEU A 65 37.43 -21.33 12.31
CA LEU A 65 35.99 -21.04 12.27
C LEU A 65 35.18 -22.29 11.86
N TYR A 66 35.60 -23.00 10.82
CA TYR A 66 34.91 -24.21 10.36
C TYR A 66 34.97 -25.35 11.40
N GLU A 67 36.09 -25.51 12.12
CA GLU A 67 36.19 -26.44 13.24
C GLU A 67 35.14 -26.18 14.33
N GLN A 68 34.87 -24.91 14.67
CA GLN A 68 33.87 -24.55 15.67
C GLN A 68 32.42 -24.67 15.18
N CYS A 69 32.18 -24.56 13.87
CA CYS A 69 30.85 -24.76 13.29
C CYS A 69 30.38 -26.23 13.33
N ASN A 70 31.31 -27.19 13.30
CA ASN A 70 30.97 -28.63 13.22
C ASN A 70 30.28 -29.20 14.48
N GLU A 71 30.37 -28.55 15.65
CA GLU A 71 29.73 -29.04 16.88
C GLU A 71 28.30 -28.54 17.11
N THR A 72 27.77 -27.59 16.32
CA THR A 72 26.35 -27.20 16.40
C THR A 72 25.72 -26.87 15.04
N PRO A 73 24.63 -27.56 14.62
CA PRO A 73 23.94 -27.23 13.39
C PRO A 73 23.22 -25.88 13.49
N MET A 74 23.81 -24.83 12.92
CA MET A 74 23.17 -23.53 12.77
C MET A 74 22.03 -23.60 11.74
N ALA A 75 20.82 -23.85 12.22
CA ALA A 75 19.63 -23.88 11.37
C ALA A 75 19.35 -22.50 10.70
N GLU A 76 19.10 -22.52 9.39
CA GLU A 76 18.67 -21.35 8.63
C GLU A 76 17.31 -20.81 9.10
N GLU A 77 17.31 -19.74 9.91
CA GLU A 77 16.06 -19.10 10.38
C GLU A 77 15.41 -18.18 9.33
N THR A 78 14.98 -18.76 8.22
CA THR A 78 14.23 -18.02 7.19
C THR A 78 12.78 -17.75 7.60
N GLY A 79 12.39 -16.46 7.61
CA GLY A 79 10.99 -16.03 7.72
C GLY A 79 10.74 -14.88 8.70
N PHE A 80 10.05 -13.82 8.23
CA PHE A 80 9.78 -12.60 9.01
C PHE A 80 9.04 -12.85 10.34
N SER A 81 8.12 -13.82 10.37
CA SER A 81 7.41 -14.20 11.60
C SER A 81 8.31 -14.93 12.60
N LYS A 82 9.15 -15.88 12.15
CA LYS A 82 10.15 -16.52 13.02
C LYS A 82 11.21 -15.52 13.49
N ARG A 83 11.66 -14.60 12.64
CA ARG A 83 12.60 -13.53 13.01
C ARG A 83 12.01 -12.61 14.10
N ALA A 84 10.73 -12.27 14.03
CA ALA A 84 10.07 -11.56 15.14
C ALA A 84 10.03 -12.40 16.43
N VAL A 85 9.82 -13.72 16.34
CA VAL A 85 9.84 -14.66 17.48
C VAL A 85 11.26 -14.88 18.02
N SER A 86 12.31 -14.89 17.20
CA SER A 86 13.69 -15.01 17.64
C SER A 86 14.23 -13.70 18.21
N GLU A 87 13.82 -12.53 17.69
CA GLU A 87 13.99 -11.25 18.40
C GLU A 87 13.23 -11.24 19.75
N PHE A 88 11.99 -11.72 19.83
CA PHE A 88 11.30 -11.92 21.12
C PHE A 88 12.02 -12.91 22.05
N SER A 89 12.81 -13.84 21.50
CA SER A 89 13.64 -14.76 22.29
C SER A 89 14.96 -14.11 22.72
N ARG A 90 15.53 -13.19 21.93
CA ARG A 90 16.59 -12.27 22.38
C ARG A 90 16.09 -11.33 23.50
N LEU A 91 14.83 -10.88 23.43
CA LEU A 91 14.20 -10.11 24.51
C LEU A 91 14.08 -10.94 25.80
N LYS A 92 13.64 -12.21 25.72
CA LYS A 92 13.65 -13.12 26.89
C LYS A 92 15.05 -13.24 27.50
N LEU A 93 16.11 -13.21 26.68
CA LEU A 93 17.50 -13.31 27.13
C LEU A 93 17.95 -12.08 27.97
N LEU A 94 17.38 -10.88 27.74
CA LEU A 94 17.55 -9.71 28.61
C LEU A 94 16.92 -9.90 30.01
N PHE A 95 15.95 -10.80 30.14
CA PHE A 95 15.28 -11.16 31.40
C PHE A 95 15.69 -12.55 31.93
N GLY A 96 16.58 -13.27 31.24
CA GLY A 96 16.90 -14.67 31.50
C GLY A 96 17.64 -14.94 32.82
N SER A 97 18.09 -13.91 33.52
CA SER A 97 18.60 -14.01 34.89
C SER A 97 18.22 -12.79 35.72
N ARG A 98 18.15 -12.95 37.05
CA ARG A 98 17.90 -11.84 38.00
C ARG A 98 18.97 -10.75 37.88
N ARG A 99 20.22 -11.10 37.56
CA ARG A 99 21.32 -10.14 37.35
C ARG A 99 21.18 -9.37 36.04
N MET A 100 20.85 -10.03 34.93
CA MET A 100 20.60 -9.36 33.65
C MET A 100 19.37 -8.45 33.73
N THR A 101 18.26 -8.96 34.28
CA THR A 101 17.02 -8.18 34.52
C THR A 101 17.30 -6.90 35.29
N ARG A 102 18.08 -6.97 36.38
CA ARG A 102 18.46 -5.79 37.17
C ARG A 102 19.30 -4.80 36.37
N VAL A 103 20.22 -5.26 35.52
CA VAL A 103 21.02 -4.39 34.64
C VAL A 103 20.12 -3.73 33.59
N THR A 104 19.29 -4.50 32.87
CA THR A 104 18.36 -3.99 31.86
C THR A 104 17.43 -2.92 32.42
N ILE A 105 16.78 -3.18 33.57
CA ILE A 105 15.88 -2.23 34.22
C ILE A 105 16.63 -0.98 34.69
N LEU A 106 17.81 -1.11 35.32
CA LEU A 106 18.59 0.05 35.74
C LEU A 106 19.07 0.89 34.56
N VAL A 107 19.51 0.27 33.45
CA VAL A 107 19.88 0.99 32.22
C VAL A 107 18.69 1.75 31.65
N TRP A 108 17.51 1.14 31.57
CA TRP A 108 16.30 1.83 31.10
C TRP A 108 15.92 2.99 32.02
N ILE A 109 15.99 2.81 33.34
CA ILE A 109 15.74 3.87 34.33
C ILE A 109 16.74 5.02 34.18
N THR A 110 18.03 4.74 33.98
CA THR A 110 19.06 5.77 33.73
C THR A 110 18.82 6.51 32.41
N TRP A 111 18.49 5.81 31.33
CA TRP A 111 18.19 6.45 30.04
C TRP A 111 16.89 7.26 30.08
N ILE A 112 15.86 6.81 30.80
CA ILE A 112 14.65 7.60 31.05
C ILE A 112 15.04 8.87 31.82
N PHE A 113 15.63 8.77 33.01
CA PHE A 113 15.93 9.96 33.83
C PHE A 113 16.96 10.93 33.22
N ASN A 114 17.79 10.49 32.29
CA ASN A 114 18.71 11.36 31.56
C ASN A 114 18.00 12.27 30.54
N TRP A 115 17.00 11.73 29.84
CA TRP A 115 16.22 12.46 28.84
C TRP A 115 14.96 13.13 29.44
N TRP A 116 14.47 12.59 30.55
CA TRP A 116 13.24 12.97 31.24
C TRP A 116 13.55 13.45 32.65
N GLY A 117 13.54 14.77 32.84
CA GLY A 117 13.52 15.39 34.15
C GLY A 117 12.40 14.79 35.00
N LYS A 118 12.73 14.33 36.22
CA LYS A 118 11.89 13.43 37.03
C LYS A 118 10.45 13.94 37.22
N ILE A 119 9.45 13.13 36.82
CA ILE A 119 8.07 13.25 37.34
C ILE A 119 7.45 11.87 37.63
N PHE A 120 8.02 11.07 38.55
CA PHE A 120 7.22 10.02 39.25
C PHE A 120 7.87 9.42 40.52
N ILE A 121 7.74 10.07 41.69
CA ILE A 121 7.65 9.40 43.00
C ILE A 121 6.62 10.15 43.88
N ALA A 122 5.72 9.41 44.52
CA ALA A 122 4.82 9.80 45.63
C ALA A 122 3.96 11.08 45.48
N HIS A 123 2.70 10.89 45.09
CA HIS A 123 1.62 11.90 45.03
C HIS A 123 1.20 12.51 46.42
N HIS A 124 1.91 12.26 47.53
CA HIS A 124 1.35 12.49 48.88
C HIS A 124 2.29 13.00 49.99
N CYS A 125 3.53 13.42 49.72
CA CYS A 125 4.40 13.99 50.78
C CYS A 125 5.15 15.26 50.35
N LEU A 126 4.67 16.38 50.89
CA LEU A 126 5.36 17.66 51.14
C LEU A 126 5.85 18.49 49.92
N ARG A 127 5.61 19.81 49.98
CA ARG A 127 6.09 20.81 49.00
C ARG A 127 7.63 20.88 49.00
N LEU A 128 8.31 20.33 47.98
CA LEU A 128 9.74 20.60 47.75
C LEU A 128 10.08 20.54 46.24
N THR A 129 10.25 21.73 45.66
CA THR A 129 11.00 22.12 44.43
C THR A 129 10.84 21.29 43.14
N VAL A 130 10.33 21.94 42.10
CA VAL A 130 9.98 21.37 40.78
C VAL A 130 11.17 21.25 39.80
N GLU A 131 12.36 21.69 40.18
CA GLU A 131 13.49 21.81 39.25
C GLU A 131 14.26 20.49 39.03
N CYS A 132 13.86 19.75 37.99
CA CYS A 132 14.65 18.68 37.38
C CYS A 132 14.77 18.94 35.87
N THR A 133 15.78 19.72 35.49
CA THR A 133 15.95 20.23 34.12
C THR A 133 16.45 19.16 33.15
N GLY A 134 15.52 18.39 32.56
CA GLY A 134 15.85 17.42 31.51
C GLY A 134 16.34 18.09 30.22
N LEU A 135 17.24 17.42 29.51
CA LEU A 135 17.91 17.92 28.29
C LEU A 135 16.93 18.52 27.27
N SER A 136 15.74 17.93 27.09
CA SER A 136 14.72 18.40 26.15
C SER A 136 14.02 19.70 26.57
N ILE A 137 13.80 19.94 27.87
CA ILE A 137 13.19 21.21 28.33
C ILE A 137 14.25 22.32 28.30
N ALA A 138 15.50 21.99 28.65
CA ALA A 138 16.64 22.89 28.45
C ALA A 138 16.78 23.30 26.97
N ALA A 139 17.01 22.36 26.06
CA ALA A 139 17.27 22.66 24.65
C ALA A 139 16.11 23.41 23.95
N THR A 140 14.86 23.19 24.36
CA THR A 140 13.69 23.87 23.75
C THR A 140 13.37 25.24 24.37
N TYR A 141 13.50 25.41 25.69
CA TYR A 141 13.02 26.61 26.39
C TYR A 141 14.11 27.45 27.06
N MET A 142 15.35 26.96 27.18
CA MET A 142 16.44 27.71 27.81
C MET A 142 16.73 29.08 27.15
N PRO A 143 16.65 29.27 25.82
CA PRO A 143 16.74 30.60 25.22
C PRO A 143 15.67 31.55 25.77
N THR A 144 14.42 31.10 25.90
CA THR A 144 13.30 31.88 26.44
C THR A 144 13.43 32.12 27.96
N ILE A 145 13.95 31.15 28.71
CA ILE A 145 14.16 31.26 30.16
C ILE A 145 15.32 32.23 30.46
N LEU A 146 16.44 32.11 29.75
CA LEU A 146 17.56 33.04 29.85
C LEU A 146 17.13 34.44 29.39
N GLN A 147 16.50 34.59 28.22
CA GLN A 147 15.97 35.87 27.75
C GLN A 147 15.07 36.55 28.79
N ARG A 148 14.18 35.80 29.47
CA ARG A 148 13.30 36.35 30.53
C ARG A 148 14.06 36.72 31.81
N LYS A 149 15.04 35.94 32.25
CA LYS A 149 15.89 36.28 33.41
C LYS A 149 16.81 37.47 33.10
N ASN A 150 17.48 37.45 31.96
CA ASN A 150 18.33 38.51 31.45
C ASN A 150 17.54 39.82 31.24
N SER A 151 16.32 39.77 30.70
CA SER A 151 15.46 40.97 30.58
C SER A 151 15.01 41.54 31.92
N ALA A 152 14.86 40.71 32.96
CA ALA A 152 14.58 41.17 34.33
C ALA A 152 15.81 41.81 35.02
N ILE A 153 17.00 41.69 34.42
CA ILE A 153 18.27 42.28 34.85
C ILE A 153 18.73 43.37 33.84
N HIS A 154 17.91 43.70 32.84
CA HIS A 154 18.21 44.65 31.74
C HIS A 154 19.43 44.28 30.85
N VAL A 155 19.82 43.01 30.81
CA VAL A 155 20.88 42.49 29.94
C VAL A 155 20.42 42.46 28.47
N SER A 156 21.32 42.73 27.52
CA SER A 156 20.98 42.84 26.10
C SER A 156 20.70 41.50 25.42
N LEU A 157 19.97 41.54 24.30
CA LEU A 157 19.72 40.35 23.48
C LEU A 157 21.02 39.80 22.86
N GLU A 158 21.95 40.66 22.48
CA GLU A 158 23.28 40.28 21.98
C GLU A 158 24.10 39.55 23.05
N GLN A 159 24.17 40.10 24.27
CA GLN A 159 24.83 39.45 25.40
C GLN A 159 24.19 38.09 25.71
N THR A 160 22.85 37.98 25.63
CA THR A 160 22.14 36.71 25.84
C THR A 160 22.52 35.63 24.79
N TYR A 161 22.90 36.01 23.57
CA TYR A 161 23.47 35.07 22.57
C TYR A 161 24.95 34.75 22.85
N VAL A 162 25.73 35.71 23.37
CA VAL A 162 27.12 35.48 23.81
C VAL A 162 27.16 34.50 24.99
N ASP A 163 26.30 34.70 25.99
CA ASP A 163 26.11 33.79 27.14
C ASP A 163 25.81 32.35 26.68
N TYR A 164 24.94 32.21 25.68
CA TYR A 164 24.62 30.91 25.07
C TYR A 164 25.88 30.26 24.46
N VAL A 165 26.68 30.99 23.67
CA VAL A 165 27.93 30.45 23.11
C VAL A 165 28.92 30.06 24.23
N ILE A 166 29.02 30.84 25.31
CA ILE A 166 29.87 30.56 26.47
C ILE A 166 29.42 29.27 27.19
N VAL A 167 28.12 29.06 27.40
CA VAL A 167 27.56 27.85 28.03
C VAL A 167 27.88 26.58 27.22
N TYR A 168 27.68 26.61 25.90
CA TYR A 168 27.77 25.41 25.07
C TYR A 168 29.20 25.03 24.65
N THR A 169 30.11 26.01 24.53
CA THR A 169 31.49 25.77 24.02
C THR A 169 32.30 24.75 24.85
N PRO A 170 32.30 24.78 26.20
CA PRO A 170 32.99 23.78 27.03
C PRO A 170 32.53 22.33 26.84
N GLY A 171 31.37 22.10 26.24
CA GLY A 171 30.88 20.75 25.91
C GLY A 171 31.83 19.97 24.99
N LEU A 172 32.59 20.65 24.13
CA LEU A 172 33.61 20.00 23.29
C LEU A 172 34.76 19.42 24.13
N VAL A 173 35.17 20.14 25.18
CA VAL A 173 36.20 19.69 26.13
C VAL A 173 35.67 18.58 27.04
N ALA A 174 34.40 18.69 27.48
CA ALA A 174 33.72 17.67 28.28
C ALA A 174 33.71 16.29 27.60
N ALA A 175 33.43 16.24 26.29
CA ALA A 175 33.43 15.00 25.51
C ALA A 175 34.81 14.32 25.50
N ILE A 176 35.89 15.09 25.31
CA ILE A 176 37.28 14.58 25.33
C ILE A 176 37.64 14.12 26.76
N LEU A 177 37.32 14.92 27.78
CA LEU A 177 37.57 14.58 29.18
C LEU A 177 36.86 13.29 29.60
N SER A 178 35.63 13.06 29.14
CA SER A 178 34.89 11.82 29.43
C SER A 178 35.65 10.58 28.95
N VAL A 179 36.23 10.61 27.73
CA VAL A 179 37.06 9.51 27.21
C VAL A 179 38.31 9.25 28.07
N LEU A 180 38.93 10.32 28.60
CA LEU A 180 40.08 10.20 29.50
C LEU A 180 39.67 9.63 30.88
N LEU A 181 38.61 10.15 31.49
CA LEU A 181 38.10 9.68 32.79
C LEU A 181 37.61 8.22 32.74
N VAL A 182 36.95 7.82 31.65
CA VAL A 182 36.51 6.44 31.41
C VAL A 182 37.68 5.46 31.27
N ARG A 183 38.84 5.93 30.80
CA ARG A 183 40.07 5.14 30.65
C ARG A 183 40.98 5.18 31.89
N ALA A 184 40.84 6.16 32.77
CA ALA A 184 41.64 6.29 33.99
C ALA A 184 41.33 5.15 34.98
N PRO A 185 42.31 4.30 35.38
CA PRO A 185 42.04 3.05 36.09
C PRO A 185 41.48 3.23 37.50
N MET A 186 41.74 4.37 38.16
CA MET A 186 41.17 4.67 39.49
C MET A 186 39.74 5.22 39.45
N VAL A 187 39.30 5.76 38.30
CA VAL A 187 37.97 6.36 38.14
C VAL A 187 37.07 5.36 37.41
N GLY A 188 37.32 5.16 36.11
CA GLY A 188 36.51 4.32 35.25
C GLY A 188 35.03 4.74 35.18
N ARG A 189 34.28 4.03 34.32
CA ARG A 189 32.90 4.38 33.95
C ARG A 189 31.96 4.60 35.14
N LYS A 190 32.07 3.78 36.20
CA LYS A 190 31.21 3.88 37.38
C LYS A 190 31.36 5.23 38.07
N TRP A 191 32.59 5.64 38.38
CA TRP A 191 32.81 6.88 39.10
C TRP A 191 32.67 8.11 38.18
N THR A 192 32.99 8.01 36.88
CA THR A 192 32.66 9.07 35.91
C THR A 192 31.17 9.39 35.91
N LEU A 193 30.30 8.36 35.82
CA LEU A 193 28.85 8.55 35.84
C LEU A 193 28.34 9.11 37.18
N VAL A 194 28.87 8.62 38.32
CA VAL A 194 28.46 9.09 39.65
C VAL A 194 28.88 10.54 39.89
N PHE A 195 30.14 10.91 39.63
CA PHE A 195 30.60 12.28 39.86
C PHE A 195 29.95 13.28 38.89
N ALA A 196 29.81 12.93 37.62
CA ALA A 196 29.19 13.81 36.63
C ALA A 196 27.71 14.10 36.95
N SER A 197 26.91 13.08 37.31
CA SER A 197 25.51 13.28 37.70
C SER A 197 25.37 14.00 39.05
N MET A 198 26.26 13.74 40.02
CA MET A 198 26.26 14.44 41.31
C MET A 198 26.58 15.93 41.15
N VAL A 199 27.64 16.29 40.40
CA VAL A 199 28.02 17.70 40.19
C VAL A 199 26.99 18.42 39.32
N SER A 200 26.41 17.76 38.31
CA SER A 200 25.29 18.33 37.52
C SER A 200 24.07 18.64 38.40
N GLY A 201 23.71 17.73 39.31
CA GLY A 201 22.62 17.95 40.28
C GLY A 201 22.89 19.08 41.28
N ILE A 202 24.13 19.21 41.76
CA ILE A 202 24.53 20.32 42.64
C ILE A 202 24.53 21.65 41.88
N ALA A 203 25.03 21.68 40.64
CA ALA A 203 25.02 22.87 39.80
C ALA A 203 23.59 23.35 39.48
N LEU A 204 22.66 22.44 39.23
CA LEU A 204 21.22 22.76 39.10
C LEU A 204 20.63 23.36 40.37
N PHE A 205 20.91 22.76 41.54
CA PHE A 205 20.41 23.27 42.82
C PHE A 205 20.96 24.67 43.14
N LEU A 206 22.24 24.94 42.85
CA LEU A 206 22.84 26.27 43.02
C LEU A 206 22.33 27.28 41.98
N TYR A 207 22.05 26.87 40.74
CA TYR A 207 21.41 27.71 39.72
C TYR A 207 20.02 28.20 40.15
N SER A 208 19.27 27.40 40.93
CA SER A 208 17.96 27.78 41.46
C SER A 208 18.01 28.79 42.63
N LEU A 209 19.19 28.98 43.24
CA LEU A 209 19.38 29.79 44.45
C LEU A 209 20.05 31.15 44.23
N VAL A 210 20.70 31.38 43.08
CA VAL A 210 21.54 32.57 42.85
C VAL A 210 21.03 33.38 41.66
N ASN A 211 20.77 34.68 41.87
CA ASN A 211 20.12 35.58 40.91
C ASN A 211 21.08 36.61 40.27
N SER A 212 22.27 36.16 39.87
CA SER A 212 23.30 36.99 39.22
C SER A 212 23.64 36.42 37.84
N GLU A 213 23.73 37.26 36.82
CA GLU A 213 24.08 36.92 35.42
C GLU A 213 25.29 35.97 35.34
N ALA A 214 26.45 36.38 35.87
CA ALA A 214 27.67 35.57 35.88
C ALA A 214 27.50 34.22 36.63
N SER A 215 26.62 34.16 37.64
CA SER A 215 26.30 32.92 38.35
C SER A 215 25.34 32.03 37.56
N HIS A 216 24.34 32.60 36.88
CA HIS A 216 23.45 31.88 35.98
C HIS A 216 24.24 31.24 34.84
N VAL A 217 25.12 32.00 34.17
CA VAL A 217 26.01 31.49 33.11
C VAL A 217 26.96 30.44 33.67
N GLY A 218 27.62 30.71 34.81
CA GLY A 218 28.59 29.80 35.44
C GLY A 218 28.00 28.45 35.86
N PHE A 219 26.86 28.43 36.57
CA PHE A 219 26.22 27.17 36.97
C PHE A 219 25.58 26.41 35.80
N ASN A 220 25.04 27.12 34.80
CA ASN A 220 24.48 26.50 33.60
C ASN A 220 25.59 25.85 32.73
N MET A 221 26.71 26.56 32.53
CA MET A 221 27.91 26.04 31.89
C MET A 221 28.46 24.80 32.62
N LEU A 222 28.54 24.82 33.95
CA LEU A 222 28.98 23.67 34.77
C LEU A 222 28.01 22.48 34.65
N GLN A 223 26.70 22.75 34.70
CA GLN A 223 25.66 21.74 34.51
C GLN A 223 25.76 21.06 33.15
N TYR A 224 25.87 21.85 32.07
CA TYR A 224 25.99 21.36 30.70
C TYR A 224 27.31 20.59 30.48
N PHE A 225 28.43 21.08 31.01
CA PHE A 225 29.72 20.39 30.98
C PHE A 225 29.63 19.00 31.64
N CYS A 226 29.08 18.93 32.86
CA CYS A 226 28.90 17.66 33.56
C CYS A 226 27.89 16.74 32.88
N GLN A 227 26.83 17.28 32.27
CA GLN A 227 25.87 16.52 31.48
C GLN A 227 26.55 15.84 30.26
N ILE A 228 27.37 16.57 29.50
CA ILE A 228 28.10 15.99 28.36
C ILE A 228 29.13 14.94 28.81
N VAL A 229 29.79 15.12 29.96
CA VAL A 229 30.65 14.06 30.54
C VAL A 229 29.85 12.79 30.84
N PHE A 230 28.65 12.94 31.43
CA PHE A 230 27.75 11.84 31.77
C PHE A 230 27.21 11.12 30.52
N ASP A 231 26.69 11.86 29.54
CA ASP A 231 26.14 11.32 28.29
C ASP A 231 27.17 10.50 27.51
N ALA A 232 28.38 11.04 27.32
CA ALA A 232 29.45 10.34 26.63
C ALA A 232 29.85 9.03 27.35
N ALA A 233 29.90 9.04 28.69
CA ALA A 233 30.19 7.84 29.48
C ALA A 233 29.03 6.82 29.44
N LEU A 234 27.77 7.28 29.45
CA LEU A 234 26.57 6.44 29.42
C LEU A 234 26.40 5.77 28.05
N ILE A 235 26.56 6.51 26.96
CA ILE A 235 26.46 6.01 25.59
C ILE A 235 27.54 4.95 25.32
N GLY A 236 28.78 5.17 25.81
CA GLY A 236 29.86 4.17 25.72
C GLY A 236 29.62 2.94 26.59
N TRP A 237 29.20 3.12 27.85
CA TRP A 237 29.00 2.00 28.78
C TRP A 237 27.80 1.12 28.43
N THR A 238 26.70 1.70 27.93
CA THR A 238 25.44 0.98 27.64
C THR A 238 25.64 -0.28 26.78
N PRO A 239 26.25 -0.24 25.58
CA PRO A 239 26.48 -1.45 24.78
C PRO A 239 27.44 -2.44 25.45
N GLU A 240 28.41 -1.97 26.23
CA GLU A 240 29.39 -2.82 26.92
C GLU A 240 28.80 -3.58 28.12
N ALA A 241 27.73 -3.07 28.73
CA ALA A 241 26.99 -3.75 29.79
C ALA A 241 26.28 -5.05 29.34
N PHE A 242 26.08 -5.23 28.02
CA PHE A 242 25.32 -6.36 27.47
C PHE A 242 26.16 -7.32 26.60
N PRO A 243 25.86 -8.64 26.63
CA PRO A 243 26.48 -9.62 25.75
C PRO A 243 26.24 -9.32 24.26
N ALA A 244 27.21 -9.64 23.41
CA ALA A 244 27.19 -9.30 21.98
C ALA A 244 25.94 -9.78 21.23
N ALA A 245 25.34 -10.91 21.64
CA ALA A 245 24.13 -11.47 21.05
C ALA A 245 22.85 -10.62 21.22
N VAL A 246 22.82 -9.72 22.23
CA VAL A 246 21.66 -8.88 22.57
C VAL A 246 21.98 -7.38 22.71
N ARG A 247 23.27 -7.02 22.65
CA ARG A 247 23.79 -5.65 22.75
C ARG A 247 23.01 -4.61 21.93
N GLY A 248 22.79 -4.88 20.64
CA GLY A 248 22.05 -3.97 19.76
C GLY A 248 20.61 -3.74 20.20
N THR A 249 19.91 -4.81 20.56
CA THR A 249 18.52 -4.78 21.06
C THR A 249 18.44 -4.04 22.41
N ALA A 250 19.39 -4.27 23.31
CA ALA A 250 19.44 -3.64 24.63
C ALA A 250 19.69 -2.12 24.55
N THR A 251 20.71 -1.69 23.79
CA THR A 251 20.99 -0.26 23.55
C THR A 251 19.83 0.39 22.81
N GLY A 252 19.27 -0.26 21.77
CA GLY A 252 18.13 0.27 21.01
C GLY A 252 16.88 0.49 21.87
N LEU A 253 16.59 -0.42 22.81
CA LEU A 253 15.50 -0.23 23.77
C LEU A 253 15.79 0.87 24.80
N ALA A 254 17.03 0.98 25.28
CA ALA A 254 17.42 2.05 26.19
C ALA A 254 17.26 3.44 25.54
N SER A 255 17.73 3.60 24.30
CA SER A 255 17.54 4.82 23.51
C SER A 255 16.07 5.06 23.16
N PHE A 256 15.30 4.02 22.82
CA PHE A 256 13.85 4.14 22.61
C PHE A 256 13.13 4.68 23.84
N PHE A 257 13.41 4.17 25.04
CA PHE A 257 12.81 4.69 26.26
C PHE A 257 13.26 6.12 26.58
N GLY A 258 14.54 6.46 26.36
CA GLY A 258 15.01 7.85 26.46
C GLY A 258 14.22 8.79 25.54
N SER A 259 14.16 8.50 24.24
CA SER A 259 13.45 9.32 23.25
C SER A 259 11.93 9.35 23.45
N LEU A 260 11.29 8.25 23.88
CA LEU A 260 9.85 8.20 24.14
C LEU A 260 9.44 9.16 25.26
N PHE A 261 10.20 9.18 26.36
CA PHE A 261 9.92 10.09 27.47
C PHE A 261 10.38 11.53 27.17
N ALA A 262 11.45 11.72 26.37
CA ALA A 262 11.89 13.04 25.90
C ALA A 262 10.76 13.84 25.22
N ILE A 263 9.92 13.18 24.40
CA ILE A 263 8.78 13.80 23.69
C ILE A 263 7.78 14.43 24.67
N THR A 264 7.62 13.87 25.86
CA THR A 264 6.65 14.38 26.86
C THR A 264 7.12 15.67 27.53
N GLY A 265 8.44 15.91 27.62
CA GLY A 265 9.01 17.06 28.34
C GLY A 265 8.54 18.41 27.80
N PRO A 266 8.74 18.72 26.50
CA PRO A 266 8.28 19.97 25.91
C PRO A 266 6.75 20.14 25.94
N GLN A 267 5.97 19.06 25.88
CA GLN A 267 4.51 19.11 25.96
C GLN A 267 4.05 19.54 27.36
N ILE A 268 4.64 18.96 28.41
CA ILE A 268 4.36 19.33 29.80
C ILE A 268 4.80 20.78 30.07
N ALA A 269 5.98 21.19 29.57
CA ALA A 269 6.44 22.57 29.66
C ALA A 269 5.48 23.55 28.96
N ALA A 270 4.99 23.22 27.76
CA ALA A 270 4.03 24.06 27.04
C ALA A 270 2.69 24.22 27.81
N VAL A 271 2.20 23.17 28.45
CA VAL A 271 0.98 23.22 29.29
C VAL A 271 1.19 24.06 30.55
N LEU A 272 2.37 23.99 31.18
CA LEU A 272 2.73 24.84 32.32
C LEU A 272 2.87 26.32 31.90
N PHE A 273 3.44 26.59 30.73
CA PHE A 273 3.54 27.96 30.20
C PHE A 273 2.21 28.54 29.70
N SER A 274 1.22 27.71 29.32
CA SER A 274 -0.09 28.17 28.82
C SER A 274 -1.16 28.29 29.92
N ASN A 275 -1.19 27.40 30.90
CA ASN A 275 -2.20 27.42 31.98
C ASN A 275 -1.99 28.53 33.03
N THR A 276 -0.99 29.39 32.84
CA THR A 276 -0.72 30.53 33.72
C THR A 276 -0.61 31.80 32.88
N ASN A 277 -1.67 32.63 32.89
CA ASN A 277 -1.74 33.93 32.18
C ASN A 277 -0.41 34.68 32.32
N GLY A 278 0.14 35.22 31.21
CA GLY A 278 1.58 35.45 31.03
C GLY A 278 2.41 35.98 32.21
N SER A 279 1.90 36.97 32.96
CA SER A 279 2.55 37.49 34.17
C SER A 279 2.72 36.43 35.26
N ASN A 280 1.73 35.54 35.43
CA ASN A 280 1.65 34.56 36.51
C ASN A 280 2.40 33.25 36.26
N ALA A 281 2.84 32.93 35.03
CA ALA A 281 3.80 31.84 34.83
C ALA A 281 5.15 32.21 35.46
N VAL A 282 5.55 33.47 35.24
CA VAL A 282 6.70 34.07 35.93
C VAL A 282 6.35 34.28 37.40
N LEU A 283 5.20 34.86 37.75
CA LEU A 283 4.84 35.10 39.16
C LEU A 283 4.70 33.81 39.98
N ALA A 284 4.40 32.64 39.41
CA ALA A 284 4.41 31.38 40.14
C ALA A 284 5.83 30.93 40.51
N ILE A 285 6.75 30.99 39.54
CA ILE A 285 8.18 30.70 39.74
C ILE A 285 8.80 31.74 40.70
N THR A 286 8.53 33.02 40.44
CA THR A 286 9.02 34.15 41.24
C THR A 286 8.38 34.24 42.62
N LEU A 287 7.10 33.87 42.83
CA LEU A 287 6.54 33.73 44.18
C LEU A 287 7.16 32.55 44.92
N SER A 288 7.44 31.41 44.27
CA SER A 288 8.18 30.34 44.93
C SER A 288 9.63 30.72 45.30
N LEU A 289 10.17 31.79 44.69
CA LEU A 289 11.45 32.41 45.07
C LEU A 289 11.29 33.57 46.08
N MET A 290 10.17 34.30 46.08
CA MET A 290 9.90 35.46 46.95
C MET A 290 9.16 35.11 48.26
N GLU A 291 8.44 33.99 48.33
CA GLU A 291 7.95 33.40 49.60
C GLU A 291 9.13 32.96 50.50
N ALA A 292 10.32 32.78 49.94
CA ALA A 292 11.57 32.60 50.69
C ALA A 292 12.18 33.90 51.25
N GLN A 293 11.60 35.09 50.95
CA GLN A 293 12.15 36.40 51.38
C GLN A 293 11.13 37.39 51.97
N THR A 294 9.81 37.15 51.89
CA THR A 294 8.80 38.16 52.26
C THR A 294 8.22 38.01 53.66
N SER A 295 9.08 37.93 54.68
CA SER A 295 8.70 38.08 56.09
C SER A 295 8.86 39.50 56.64
N THR A 296 8.72 40.54 55.81
CA THR A 296 8.60 41.96 56.23
C THR A 296 7.87 42.85 55.19
N SER A 297 6.91 43.64 55.69
CA SER A 297 6.45 44.96 55.18
C SER A 297 6.31 45.24 53.66
N GLY A 298 5.09 45.09 53.14
CA GLY A 298 4.19 46.23 52.90
C GLY A 298 4.31 47.14 51.64
N THR A 299 3.15 47.71 51.28
CA THR A 299 2.91 48.85 50.35
C THR A 299 2.77 48.52 48.85
N LYS A 300 1.71 49.08 48.21
CA LYS A 300 1.51 49.20 46.75
C LYS A 300 1.91 50.60 46.29
N PRO A 301 2.22 50.80 44.99
CA PRO A 301 1.28 51.62 44.21
C PRO A 301 1.03 51.09 42.78
N GLN A 302 0.18 51.81 42.03
CA GLN A 302 -0.20 51.52 40.64
C GLN A 302 0.73 52.23 39.64
N ASN A 303 0.75 51.75 38.39
CA ASN A 303 0.50 52.63 37.24
C ASN A 303 0.11 51.83 35.98
N LYS A 304 -0.60 52.50 35.06
CA LYS A 304 -0.88 52.00 33.70
C LYS A 304 0.08 52.63 32.69
N VAL A 305 0.34 51.92 31.58
CA VAL A 305 0.92 52.46 30.35
C VAL A 305 0.04 51.97 29.18
N PRO A 306 -0.20 52.75 28.10
CA PRO A 306 -1.21 52.39 27.09
C PRO A 306 -0.84 51.24 26.16
N GLU A 307 -1.85 50.53 25.68
CA GLU A 307 -1.79 49.62 24.54
C GLU A 307 -1.93 50.43 23.24
N ASP A 308 -0.83 50.71 22.51
CA ASP A 308 -0.90 51.34 21.17
C ASP A 308 0.41 51.26 20.34
N VAL A 309 1.35 50.34 20.68
CA VAL A 309 2.72 50.29 20.06
C VAL A 309 3.10 48.89 19.53
N LEU A 310 2.16 47.94 19.50
CA LEU A 310 2.46 46.54 19.14
C LEU A 310 1.99 46.12 17.73
N ASP A 311 1.06 46.85 17.11
CA ASP A 311 0.39 46.41 15.87
C ASP A 311 1.24 46.66 14.60
N ASP A 312 2.04 47.73 14.58
CA ASP A 312 2.85 48.13 13.41
C ASP A 312 3.93 47.10 13.04
N GLN A 313 4.52 46.41 14.03
CA GLN A 313 5.65 45.51 13.80
C GLN A 313 5.23 44.20 13.11
N GLU A 314 4.08 43.63 13.47
CA GLU A 314 3.54 42.43 12.82
C GLU A 314 3.06 42.76 11.40
N GLN A 315 2.40 43.91 11.20
CA GLN A 315 1.97 44.33 9.86
C GLN A 315 3.15 44.55 8.90
N GLN A 316 4.30 45.02 9.39
CA GLN A 316 5.50 45.17 8.57
C GLN A 316 6.11 43.79 8.21
N PHE A 317 6.18 42.87 9.18
CA PHE A 317 6.69 41.51 8.98
C PHE A 317 5.92 40.75 7.88
N GLN A 318 4.59 40.82 7.88
CA GLN A 318 3.74 40.19 6.86
C GLN A 318 3.96 40.78 5.45
N LYS A 319 4.10 42.11 5.33
CA LYS A 319 4.33 42.80 4.05
C LYS A 319 5.66 42.41 3.39
N ASP A 320 6.73 42.27 4.17
CA ASP A 320 8.05 41.91 3.65
C ASP A 320 8.15 40.39 3.34
N LEU A 321 7.47 39.54 4.11
CA LEU A 321 7.30 38.11 3.79
C LEU A 321 6.62 37.91 2.43
N GLN A 322 5.53 38.64 2.16
CA GLN A 322 4.78 38.51 0.92
C GLN A 322 5.59 38.96 -0.31
N ARG A 323 6.39 40.02 -0.17
CA ARG A 323 7.30 40.51 -1.23
C ARG A 323 8.41 39.50 -1.57
N ALA A 324 8.93 38.78 -0.58
CA ALA A 324 9.95 37.75 -0.79
C ALA A 324 9.41 36.51 -1.55
N ILE A 325 8.15 36.12 -1.30
CA ILE A 325 7.48 35.01 -2.00
C ILE A 325 7.28 35.31 -3.49
N GLU A 326 7.09 36.58 -3.86
CA GLU A 326 6.90 36.99 -5.25
C GLU A 326 8.22 36.96 -6.04
N ALA A 327 9.31 37.51 -5.47
CA ALA A 327 10.64 37.45 -6.08
C ALA A 327 11.08 36.02 -6.39
N SER A 328 10.87 35.08 -5.45
CA SER A 328 11.24 33.66 -5.60
C SER A 328 10.54 32.93 -6.75
N LYS A 329 9.46 33.48 -7.34
CA LYS A 329 8.78 32.88 -8.50
C LYS A 329 9.46 33.23 -9.83
N VAL A 330 10.21 34.33 -9.89
CA VAL A 330 10.80 34.85 -11.13
C VAL A 330 12.08 34.09 -11.49
N GLU A 331 12.89 33.70 -10.51
CA GLU A 331 14.15 32.98 -10.74
C GLU A 331 13.96 31.57 -11.34
N PHE A 332 12.79 30.95 -11.20
CA PHE A 332 12.56 29.55 -11.59
C PHE A 332 12.34 29.32 -13.10
N GLN A 333 12.47 30.36 -13.96
CA GLN A 333 12.14 30.27 -15.39
C GLN A 333 13.34 30.21 -16.35
N GLY A 334 14.59 30.21 -15.88
CA GLY A 334 15.77 30.33 -16.76
C GLY A 334 16.90 29.32 -16.54
N GLN A 335 16.90 28.21 -17.30
CA GLN A 335 18.06 27.56 -17.98
C GLN A 335 17.75 26.09 -18.37
N HIS A 336 17.99 25.69 -19.64
CA HIS A 336 18.05 24.26 -20.04
C HIS A 336 18.74 24.02 -21.41
N THR A 337 19.68 23.06 -21.45
CA THR A 337 20.57 22.64 -22.57
C THR A 337 21.16 21.23 -22.27
N VAL A 338 22.10 20.53 -22.97
CA VAL A 338 22.56 20.19 -24.36
C VAL A 338 23.72 19.17 -24.15
N VAL A 339 23.98 18.04 -24.84
CA VAL A 339 23.40 17.26 -25.96
C VAL A 339 23.80 15.76 -25.78
N PRO A 340 23.15 14.75 -26.42
CA PRO A 340 23.37 13.32 -26.13
C PRO A 340 24.40 12.59 -27.02
N ALA A 341 24.67 11.31 -26.70
CA ALA A 341 25.52 10.38 -27.46
C ALA A 341 24.84 9.01 -27.73
N SER A 342 25.38 8.23 -28.68
CA SER A 342 24.82 6.95 -29.19
C SER A 342 25.91 5.84 -29.22
N LYS A 343 25.62 4.52 -29.20
CA LYS A 343 25.15 3.69 -30.35
C LYS A 343 24.85 2.22 -29.96
N THR A 344 24.00 1.56 -30.76
CA THR A 344 23.93 0.14 -31.29
C THR A 344 24.71 -1.04 -30.60
N GLN A 345 24.42 -2.35 -30.78
CA GLN A 345 23.80 -3.10 -31.90
C GLN A 345 23.36 -4.58 -31.60
N THR A 346 22.42 -5.10 -32.43
CA THR A 346 22.19 -6.52 -32.83
C THR A 346 21.57 -7.58 -31.89
N SER A 347 21.08 -8.66 -32.53
CA SER A 347 20.21 -9.72 -31.99
C SER A 347 20.34 -11.03 -32.79
N GLN A 348 19.85 -12.16 -32.24
CA GLN A 348 19.40 -13.36 -32.98
C GLN A 348 18.59 -14.29 -32.05
N GLY A 349 17.89 -15.30 -32.59
CA GLY A 349 17.02 -16.20 -31.83
C GLY A 349 16.63 -17.48 -32.61
N GLY A 350 15.89 -18.39 -31.97
CA GLY A 350 15.53 -19.71 -32.53
C GLY A 350 14.19 -20.27 -32.02
N THR A 351 13.58 -21.16 -32.81
CA THR A 351 12.16 -21.58 -32.76
C THR A 351 11.84 -22.70 -31.75
N SER A 352 10.54 -23.01 -31.58
CA SER A 352 9.98 -23.91 -30.55
C SER A 352 9.31 -25.19 -31.13
N THR A 353 8.89 -26.14 -30.27
CA THR A 353 8.11 -27.33 -30.70
C THR A 353 7.11 -27.86 -29.65
N HIS A 354 5.93 -27.26 -29.63
CA HIS A 354 4.58 -27.84 -29.41
C HIS A 354 4.23 -28.92 -28.32
N SER A 355 3.29 -28.50 -27.45
CA SER A 355 1.89 -29.01 -27.37
C SER A 355 1.44 -30.15 -26.43
N THR A 356 2.28 -30.78 -25.61
CA THR A 356 1.77 -31.65 -24.51
C THR A 356 2.09 -31.10 -23.10
N ILE A 357 2.91 -30.05 -23.02
CA ILE A 357 3.49 -29.53 -21.77
C ILE A 357 2.58 -28.49 -21.09
N CYS A 358 1.71 -27.79 -21.83
CA CYS A 358 1.09 -26.53 -21.38
C CYS A 358 0.24 -26.60 -20.08
N LEU A 359 -0.40 -27.75 -19.79
CA LEU A 359 -1.16 -27.92 -18.55
C LEU A 359 -0.25 -28.05 -17.31
N SER A 360 0.85 -28.80 -17.42
CA SER A 360 1.87 -28.80 -16.37
C SER A 360 2.58 -27.44 -16.34
N GLU A 361 2.83 -26.83 -17.49
CA GLU A 361 3.56 -25.55 -17.62
C GLU A 361 2.94 -24.42 -16.79
N ARG A 362 1.61 -24.27 -16.73
CA ARG A 362 0.99 -23.25 -15.87
C ARG A 362 1.11 -23.60 -14.39
N ALA A 363 0.91 -24.87 -14.03
CA ALA A 363 1.16 -25.33 -12.67
C ALA A 363 2.64 -25.19 -12.30
N GLN A 364 3.56 -25.35 -13.26
CA GLN A 364 5.01 -25.22 -13.12
C GLN A 364 5.46 -23.77 -13.14
N LEU A 365 4.74 -22.83 -13.75
CA LEU A 365 5.01 -21.38 -13.65
C LEU A 365 4.50 -20.80 -12.33
N GLU A 366 3.39 -21.33 -11.79
CA GLU A 366 2.91 -21.00 -10.44
C GLU A 366 3.72 -21.74 -9.35
N LYS A 367 4.14 -22.98 -9.61
CA LYS A 367 5.11 -23.74 -8.80
C LYS A 367 6.51 -23.17 -8.95
N GLU A 368 6.88 -22.53 -10.06
CA GLU A 368 8.08 -21.69 -10.18
C GLU A 368 7.90 -20.35 -9.46
N ARG A 369 6.71 -19.73 -9.46
CA ARG A 369 6.48 -18.57 -8.58
C ARG A 369 6.70 -18.96 -7.12
N LEU A 370 6.19 -20.12 -6.70
CA LEU A 370 6.42 -20.67 -5.35
C LEU A 370 7.85 -21.19 -5.14
N ALA A 371 8.50 -21.75 -6.16
CA ALA A 371 9.86 -22.30 -6.09
C ALA A 371 10.95 -21.25 -6.35
N ARG A 372 10.61 -20.09 -6.91
CA ARG A 372 11.42 -18.87 -6.93
C ARG A 372 11.19 -18.05 -5.67
N LEU A 373 10.01 -18.12 -5.04
CA LEU A 373 9.85 -17.72 -3.64
C LEU A 373 10.63 -18.64 -2.68
N LYS A 374 10.78 -19.94 -2.99
CA LYS A 374 11.71 -20.86 -2.32
C LYS A 374 13.17 -20.65 -2.74
N ARG A 375 13.53 -20.34 -3.99
CA ARG A 375 14.92 -20.00 -4.36
C ARG A 375 15.32 -18.66 -3.76
N LEU A 376 14.41 -17.70 -3.57
CA LEU A 376 14.61 -16.56 -2.66
C LEU A 376 14.61 -16.93 -1.16
N HIS A 377 14.63 -18.24 -0.83
CA HIS A 377 14.95 -18.85 0.48
C HIS A 377 16.04 -19.96 0.35
N CYS A 378 16.61 -20.23 -0.84
CA CYS A 378 17.53 -21.36 -1.09
C CYS A 378 18.70 -21.04 -2.05
N GLU A 379 18.71 -19.88 -2.73
CA GLU A 379 19.91 -19.27 -3.33
C GLU A 379 20.70 -18.59 -2.19
N GLY A 380 21.06 -19.44 -1.23
CA GLY A 380 21.87 -19.16 -0.04
C GLY A 380 22.87 -20.28 0.25
N ASP A 381 22.87 -21.35 -0.55
CA ASP A 381 23.82 -22.46 -0.51
C ASP A 381 24.11 -22.98 -1.94
N ASP A 382 25.10 -23.87 -2.03
CA ASP A 382 25.68 -24.50 -3.24
C ASP A 382 26.56 -23.60 -4.15
N HIS A 383 27.86 -23.61 -3.86
CA HIS A 383 28.93 -23.38 -4.84
C HIS A 383 29.86 -24.61 -4.88
N ASP A 384 30.42 -24.90 -6.06
CA ASP A 384 31.09 -26.16 -6.41
C ASP A 384 32.17 -26.68 -5.44
N ASN A 385 32.29 -28.01 -5.41
CA ASN A 385 33.59 -28.67 -5.28
C ASN A 385 33.67 -29.89 -6.21
N THR A 386 34.59 -29.86 -7.18
CA THR A 386 34.96 -31.00 -8.03
C THR A 386 36.40 -30.84 -8.50
N PRO A 387 37.28 -31.82 -8.19
CA PRO A 387 38.46 -32.07 -9.02
C PRO A 387 38.72 -33.58 -9.26
N GLY A 388 39.04 -33.95 -10.51
CA GLY A 388 39.52 -35.30 -10.85
C GLY A 388 39.45 -35.61 -12.35
N GLN A 389 40.60 -35.78 -13.01
CA GLN A 389 40.72 -36.03 -14.46
C GLN A 389 41.14 -37.48 -14.77
N SER A 390 40.66 -38.07 -15.89
CA SER A 390 41.50 -38.96 -16.74
C SER A 390 40.96 -39.20 -18.17
N GLN A 391 41.73 -38.76 -19.18
CA GLN A 391 42.12 -39.47 -20.42
C GLN A 391 41.09 -40.22 -21.32
N GLN A 392 40.80 -39.62 -22.50
CA GLN A 392 40.97 -40.09 -23.90
C GLN A 392 41.07 -41.61 -24.28
N PRO A 393 40.86 -42.03 -25.56
CA PRO A 393 40.31 -41.36 -26.78
C PRO A 393 39.21 -42.24 -27.52
N PRO A 394 38.72 -41.93 -28.75
CA PRO A 394 37.51 -42.56 -29.33
C PRO A 394 37.77 -43.62 -30.43
N VAL A 395 36.73 -44.35 -30.89
CA VAL A 395 36.68 -44.93 -32.26
C VAL A 395 35.29 -45.44 -32.73
N LYS A 396 35.11 -45.49 -34.08
CA LYS A 396 34.11 -46.21 -34.91
C LYS A 396 32.65 -45.70 -35.08
N ARG A 397 32.35 -45.40 -36.35
CA ARG A 397 31.01 -45.39 -36.99
C ARG A 397 30.49 -46.82 -37.23
N GLN A 398 29.18 -46.95 -37.41
CA GLN A 398 28.53 -47.71 -38.51
C GLN A 398 27.20 -46.99 -38.85
N HIS A 399 27.04 -46.44 -40.06
CA HIS A 399 26.41 -47.07 -41.25
C HIS A 399 24.91 -47.40 -41.04
N VAL A 400 23.95 -46.63 -41.57
CA VAL A 400 23.57 -46.36 -42.99
C VAL A 400 22.50 -47.34 -43.49
N SER A 401 21.31 -46.80 -43.77
CA SER A 401 20.40 -47.06 -44.92
C SER A 401 19.03 -46.41 -44.62
N SER A 402 18.48 -45.42 -45.33
CA SER A 402 18.29 -45.18 -46.78
C SER A 402 17.16 -45.99 -47.43
N VAL A 403 15.91 -45.52 -47.26
CA VAL A 403 14.77 -45.91 -48.12
C VAL A 403 13.95 -44.67 -48.49
N ARG A 404 13.79 -44.42 -49.79
CA ARG A 404 12.66 -43.69 -50.42
C ARG A 404 11.90 -44.72 -51.27
N PRO A 405 10.56 -44.63 -51.33
CA PRO A 405 9.88 -44.10 -52.53
C PRO A 405 9.14 -42.78 -52.18
N THR A 406 8.79 -41.80 -53.03
CA THR A 406 8.12 -41.79 -54.36
C THR A 406 6.71 -42.43 -54.33
N ASP A 407 5.66 -41.92 -55.01
CA ASP A 407 5.61 -41.00 -56.14
C ASP A 407 4.18 -40.37 -56.30
N ARG A 408 4.07 -39.18 -56.91
CA ARG A 408 2.86 -38.62 -57.62
C ARG A 408 1.54 -38.39 -56.81
N ARG A 409 0.52 -37.65 -57.27
CA ARG A 409 0.22 -36.97 -58.57
C ARG A 409 -0.76 -35.78 -58.40
N ALA A 410 -0.71 -34.80 -59.33
CA ALA A 410 -1.73 -33.80 -59.75
C ALA A 410 -2.46 -32.94 -58.66
N ASN A 411 -2.42 -31.60 -58.68
CA ASN A 411 -2.93 -30.61 -59.67
C ASN A 411 -4.46 -30.52 -59.82
N GLN A 412 -5.04 -29.41 -59.36
CA GLN A 412 -5.83 -28.50 -60.21
C GLN A 412 -5.98 -27.09 -59.60
N LEU A 413 -6.23 -26.09 -60.46
CA LEU A 413 -6.30 -24.65 -60.14
C LEU A 413 -7.50 -24.03 -60.87
N GLN A 414 -8.45 -23.45 -60.13
CA GLN A 414 -9.55 -22.55 -60.55
C GLN A 414 -10.49 -22.38 -59.34
N SER A 415 -11.30 -21.31 -59.17
CA SER A 415 -11.22 -19.91 -59.64
C SER A 415 -12.27 -19.11 -58.84
N THR A 416 -12.07 -17.81 -58.64
CA THR A 416 -13.06 -16.93 -57.97
C THR A 416 -14.33 -16.73 -58.79
N PRO A 417 -15.46 -16.43 -58.12
CA PRO A 417 -16.18 -15.21 -58.50
C PRO A 417 -16.51 -14.31 -57.31
N SER A 418 -16.67 -13.02 -57.59
CA SER A 418 -17.09 -11.97 -56.65
C SER A 418 -18.54 -11.55 -56.90
N ILE A 419 -19.34 -11.36 -55.85
CA ILE A 419 -20.67 -10.72 -55.93
C ILE A 419 -20.79 -9.63 -54.85
N SER A 420 -21.36 -8.49 -55.23
CA SER A 420 -21.63 -7.32 -54.40
C SER A 420 -23.11 -6.97 -54.46
N VAL A 421 -23.79 -6.75 -53.32
CA VAL A 421 -25.17 -6.23 -53.28
C VAL A 421 -25.32 -5.14 -52.22
N THR A 422 -26.14 -4.16 -52.58
CA THR A 422 -26.46 -2.88 -51.93
C THR A 422 -27.21 -3.00 -50.59
N SER A 423 -27.24 -1.89 -49.85
CA SER A 423 -28.04 -1.68 -48.64
C SER A 423 -29.53 -1.41 -48.94
N SER A 424 -30.40 -1.79 -47.99
CA SER A 424 -31.74 -1.22 -47.84
C SER A 424 -32.18 -1.27 -46.37
N SER A 425 -32.97 -0.29 -45.93
CA SER A 425 -33.45 -0.15 -44.56
C SER A 425 -34.95 -0.43 -44.47
N SER A 426 -35.38 -1.19 -43.46
CA SER A 426 -36.78 -1.22 -43.03
C SER A 426 -36.87 -1.55 -41.53
N SER A 427 -37.85 -0.95 -40.89
CA SER A 427 -38.30 -1.25 -39.53
C SER A 427 -39.66 -1.96 -39.59
N ILE A 428 -39.98 -2.82 -38.62
CA ILE A 428 -41.36 -3.14 -38.21
C ILE A 428 -41.39 -3.92 -36.88
N ASN A 429 -42.58 -4.02 -36.29
CA ASN A 429 -42.84 -4.36 -34.90
C ASN A 429 -42.67 -5.84 -34.52
N ARG A 430 -42.60 -6.08 -33.20
CA ARG A 430 -42.68 -7.42 -32.58
C ARG A 430 -44.09 -8.01 -32.73
N THR A 431 -44.16 -9.30 -33.00
CA THR A 431 -45.18 -10.21 -32.43
C THR A 431 -44.45 -11.44 -31.89
N PHE A 432 -44.99 -12.05 -30.84
CA PHE A 432 -44.48 -13.30 -30.25
C PHE A 432 -45.36 -14.45 -30.74
N ASP A 433 -44.75 -15.56 -31.16
CA ASP A 433 -45.41 -16.86 -31.15
C ASP A 433 -44.39 -17.97 -30.80
N SER A 434 -44.86 -19.04 -30.16
CA SER A 434 -44.04 -19.89 -29.30
C SER A 434 -43.87 -21.31 -29.84
N LYS A 435 -42.79 -21.56 -30.60
CA LYS A 435 -42.30 -22.92 -30.88
C LYS A 435 -40.78 -23.03 -30.73
N THR A 436 -40.34 -24.21 -30.30
CA THR A 436 -38.97 -24.48 -29.86
C THR A 436 -37.99 -24.56 -31.02
N THR A 437 -37.36 -23.43 -31.37
CA THR A 437 -36.28 -23.37 -32.36
C THR A 437 -34.92 -23.49 -31.68
N VAL A 438 -34.09 -24.43 -32.15
CA VAL A 438 -32.68 -24.51 -31.74
C VAL A 438 -31.96 -23.25 -32.21
N VAL A 439 -31.53 -22.40 -31.26
CA VAL A 439 -30.80 -21.17 -31.58
C VAL A 439 -29.38 -21.52 -32.06
N GLN A 440 -29.22 -21.68 -33.37
CA GLN A 440 -27.91 -21.57 -33.99
C GLN A 440 -27.37 -20.17 -33.71
N ALA A 441 -26.24 -20.07 -33.03
CA ALA A 441 -25.63 -18.79 -32.70
C ALA A 441 -25.16 -18.11 -33.98
N VAL A 442 -25.82 -17.00 -34.34
CA VAL A 442 -25.35 -16.10 -35.40
C VAL A 442 -23.93 -15.64 -35.04
N PRO A 443 -22.94 -15.73 -35.94
CA PRO A 443 -21.56 -15.32 -35.64
C PRO A 443 -21.52 -13.86 -35.18
N VAL A 444 -20.88 -13.59 -34.04
CA VAL A 444 -20.83 -12.25 -33.41
C VAL A 444 -19.90 -11.27 -34.17
N ILE A 445 -19.30 -11.75 -35.27
CA ILE A 445 -18.34 -11.01 -36.09
C ILE A 445 -19.04 -9.80 -36.74
N ASN A 446 -18.45 -8.61 -36.53
CA ASN A 446 -18.98 -7.29 -36.92
C ASN A 446 -20.19 -6.79 -36.10
N GLN A 447 -20.57 -7.41 -34.97
CA GLN A 447 -21.54 -6.81 -34.05
C GLN A 447 -20.92 -5.61 -33.31
N LEU A 448 -21.68 -4.51 -33.21
CA LEU A 448 -21.30 -3.29 -32.50
C LEU A 448 -22.03 -3.20 -31.15
N PHE A 449 -21.29 -2.86 -30.09
CA PHE A 449 -21.75 -2.88 -28.70
C PHE A 449 -21.75 -1.47 -28.09
N TRP A 450 -22.47 -0.54 -28.71
CA TRP A 450 -22.47 0.89 -28.34
C TRP A 450 -22.89 1.16 -26.89
N ASP A 451 -23.79 0.33 -26.35
CA ASP A 451 -24.35 0.49 -25.00
C ASP A 451 -23.68 -0.44 -23.97
N GLY A 452 -22.70 -1.25 -24.42
CA GLY A 452 -21.91 -2.19 -23.62
C GLY A 452 -22.63 -3.51 -23.31
N GLU A 453 -21.90 -4.63 -23.35
CA GLU A 453 -22.44 -5.94 -22.99
C GLU A 453 -21.45 -6.75 -22.14
N LEU A 454 -21.99 -7.53 -21.19
CA LEU A 454 -21.27 -8.49 -20.35
C LEU A 454 -21.71 -9.91 -20.72
N ARG A 455 -20.79 -10.73 -21.24
CA ARG A 455 -21.04 -12.16 -21.54
C ARG A 455 -19.97 -13.07 -20.90
N PRO A 456 -20.28 -14.33 -20.61
CA PRO A 456 -19.28 -15.36 -20.32
C PRO A 456 -18.38 -15.66 -21.53
N THR A 457 -17.20 -16.24 -21.30
CA THR A 457 -16.34 -16.77 -22.38
C THR A 457 -16.90 -18.05 -22.98
N ALA A 458 -16.62 -18.27 -24.28
CA ALA A 458 -17.08 -19.42 -25.05
C ALA A 458 -16.24 -20.70 -24.77
N ASN A 459 -16.39 -21.23 -23.55
CA ASN A 459 -15.70 -22.43 -23.06
C ASN A 459 -16.15 -23.71 -23.81
N LYS A 460 -15.18 -24.55 -24.21
CA LYS A 460 -15.37 -25.83 -24.92
C LYS A 460 -16.30 -26.81 -24.18
N HIS A 461 -16.25 -26.82 -22.86
CA HIS A 461 -16.91 -27.79 -21.99
C HIS A 461 -18.29 -27.33 -21.49
N SER A 462 -18.72 -26.12 -21.87
CA SER A 462 -20.04 -25.54 -21.55
C SER A 462 -20.63 -24.76 -22.73
N LEU A 463 -20.49 -25.29 -23.95
CA LEU A 463 -21.10 -24.72 -25.17
C LEU A 463 -21.94 -25.79 -25.90
N PRO A 464 -23.27 -25.58 -26.07
CA PRO A 464 -24.08 -24.50 -25.51
C PRO A 464 -24.12 -24.55 -23.97
N ARG A 465 -24.38 -23.39 -23.34
CA ARG A 465 -24.45 -23.26 -21.87
C ARG A 465 -25.77 -23.78 -21.31
N GLU A 466 -25.73 -24.38 -20.13
CA GLU A 466 -26.92 -24.78 -19.36
C GLU A 466 -27.86 -23.59 -19.07
N ASP A 467 -27.32 -22.38 -18.87
CA ASP A 467 -28.09 -21.14 -18.67
C ASP A 467 -28.54 -20.43 -19.96
N GLY A 468 -28.25 -21.01 -21.14
CA GLY A 468 -28.66 -20.48 -22.44
C GLY A 468 -28.02 -19.14 -22.86
N LYS A 469 -27.06 -18.60 -22.09
CA LYS A 469 -26.47 -17.28 -22.37
C LYS A 469 -25.61 -17.27 -23.61
N ALA A 470 -25.68 -16.17 -24.36
CA ALA A 470 -24.69 -15.84 -25.39
C ALA A 470 -23.29 -15.69 -24.76
N THR A 471 -22.26 -16.07 -25.51
CA THR A 471 -20.86 -16.05 -25.08
C THR A 471 -20.01 -15.15 -25.98
N PHE A 472 -18.78 -14.83 -25.56
CA PHE A 472 -17.74 -14.26 -26.40
C PHE A 472 -16.55 -15.21 -26.59
N ARG A 473 -16.11 -15.40 -27.84
CA ARG A 473 -14.79 -15.93 -28.20
C ARG A 473 -13.78 -14.78 -28.30
N LEU A 474 -12.50 -15.04 -28.04
CA LEU A 474 -11.43 -14.03 -28.17
C LEU A 474 -11.38 -13.42 -29.59
N SER A 475 -11.61 -14.22 -30.63
CA SER A 475 -11.69 -13.78 -32.03
C SER A 475 -12.83 -12.79 -32.31
N GLU A 476 -13.94 -12.88 -31.56
CA GLU A 476 -15.10 -11.99 -31.68
C GLU A 476 -14.87 -10.69 -30.90
N VAL A 477 -14.21 -10.77 -29.74
CA VAL A 477 -13.79 -9.61 -28.94
C VAL A 477 -12.80 -8.73 -29.73
N ILE A 478 -11.78 -9.36 -30.33
CA ILE A 478 -10.71 -8.67 -31.06
C ILE A 478 -11.23 -8.04 -32.37
N GLU A 479 -11.95 -8.81 -33.18
CA GLU A 479 -12.60 -8.39 -34.44
C GLU A 479 -11.63 -7.86 -35.53
N SER A 480 -11.57 -8.53 -36.69
CA SER A 480 -10.63 -8.23 -37.80
C SER A 480 -9.13 -8.40 -37.43
N ARG A 481 -8.23 -7.84 -38.26
CA ARG A 481 -6.76 -7.84 -38.06
C ARG A 481 -6.14 -6.43 -38.18
N HIS A 482 -6.96 -5.38 -38.10
CA HIS A 482 -6.57 -4.03 -38.56
C HIS A 482 -6.90 -2.91 -37.56
N PHE A 483 -6.20 -2.93 -36.44
CA PHE A 483 -6.29 -1.98 -35.33
C PHE A 483 -4.93 -1.87 -34.63
N ILE A 484 -4.83 -0.96 -33.66
CA ILE A 484 -3.77 -0.89 -32.65
C ILE A 484 -4.33 -1.33 -31.31
N CYS A 485 -3.55 -2.03 -30.48
CA CYS A 485 -4.07 -2.59 -29.23
C CYS A 485 -3.19 -2.35 -28.00
N HIS A 486 -3.80 -1.92 -26.89
CA HIS A 486 -3.17 -2.01 -25.57
C HIS A 486 -3.79 -3.19 -24.82
N LEU A 487 -3.01 -4.25 -24.63
CA LEU A 487 -3.38 -5.48 -23.95
C LEU A 487 -2.85 -5.47 -22.52
N SER A 488 -3.59 -6.06 -21.58
CA SER A 488 -3.12 -6.26 -20.21
C SER A 488 -3.49 -7.63 -19.67
N SER A 489 -2.52 -8.33 -19.06
CA SER A 489 -2.75 -9.59 -18.34
C SER A 489 -1.61 -10.00 -17.44
N TYR A 490 -1.97 -10.64 -16.31
CA TYR A 490 -1.02 -11.27 -15.39
C TYR A 490 -0.18 -12.37 -16.06
N SER A 491 -0.85 -13.28 -16.77
CA SER A 491 -0.23 -14.35 -17.55
C SER A 491 -0.58 -14.17 -19.02
N THR A 492 0.43 -14.17 -19.89
CA THR A 492 0.27 -14.01 -21.34
C THR A 492 1.18 -14.99 -22.07
N SER A 493 0.60 -15.83 -22.92
CA SER A 493 1.34 -16.68 -23.85
C SER A 493 1.57 -15.85 -25.12
N VAL A 494 2.74 -15.23 -25.22
CA VAL A 494 3.02 -14.20 -26.23
C VAL A 494 2.93 -14.76 -27.65
N SER A 495 3.36 -16.01 -27.87
CA SER A 495 3.19 -16.71 -29.16
C SER A 495 1.71 -16.93 -29.50
N TRP A 496 0.94 -17.52 -28.59
CA TRP A 496 -0.48 -17.81 -28.81
C TRP A 496 -1.31 -16.55 -29.06
N ILE A 497 -1.11 -15.49 -28.27
CA ILE A 497 -1.89 -14.26 -28.46
C ILE A 497 -1.54 -13.57 -29.78
N TYR A 498 -0.29 -13.66 -30.25
CA TYR A 498 0.16 -13.04 -31.51
C TYR A 498 -0.55 -13.62 -32.75
N GLU A 499 -0.97 -14.90 -32.72
CA GLU A 499 -1.72 -15.56 -33.81
C GLU A 499 -3.06 -14.86 -34.16
N PHE A 500 -3.62 -14.08 -33.24
CA PHE A 500 -4.87 -13.34 -33.43
C PHE A 500 -4.69 -11.99 -34.14
N PHE A 501 -3.45 -11.55 -34.38
CA PHE A 501 -3.11 -10.21 -34.88
C PHE A 501 -2.36 -10.29 -36.21
N ASP A 502 -2.31 -9.20 -36.97
CA ASP A 502 -1.35 -9.10 -38.07
C ASP A 502 0.05 -8.80 -37.50
N PRO A 503 1.15 -9.40 -37.99
CA PRO A 503 2.51 -9.05 -37.58
C PRO A 503 2.88 -7.57 -37.72
N ARG A 504 2.15 -6.82 -38.56
CA ARG A 504 2.27 -5.36 -38.75
C ARG A 504 1.45 -4.52 -37.77
N THR A 505 0.56 -5.12 -36.97
CA THR A 505 -0.23 -4.39 -35.96
C THR A 505 0.66 -3.98 -34.77
N PRO A 506 0.73 -2.69 -34.43
CA PRO A 506 1.37 -2.23 -33.20
C PRO A 506 0.55 -2.60 -31.97
N ALA A 507 1.22 -3.15 -30.95
CA ALA A 507 0.58 -3.45 -29.67
C ALA A 507 1.48 -3.14 -28.47
N ILE A 508 0.87 -2.66 -27.38
CA ILE A 508 1.51 -2.51 -26.08
C ILE A 508 0.94 -3.57 -25.14
N LEU A 509 1.81 -4.45 -24.62
CA LEU A 509 1.44 -5.53 -23.71
C LEU A 509 1.88 -5.19 -22.28
N VAL A 510 0.91 -4.88 -21.42
CA VAL A 510 1.11 -4.71 -19.98
C VAL A 510 1.19 -6.08 -19.32
N ALA A 511 2.33 -6.40 -18.73
CA ALA A 511 2.62 -7.71 -18.12
C ALA A 511 3.01 -7.60 -16.63
N GLN A 512 3.13 -8.77 -15.98
CA GLN A 512 3.66 -8.92 -14.62
C GLN A 512 5.15 -8.49 -14.53
N PRO A 513 5.54 -7.61 -13.58
CA PRO A 513 6.94 -7.29 -13.31
C PRO A 513 7.76 -8.48 -12.79
N ASP A 514 9.07 -8.37 -12.96
CA ASP A 514 10.06 -9.31 -12.42
C ASP A 514 10.24 -9.19 -10.88
N SER A 515 11.18 -9.98 -10.34
CA SER A 515 11.53 -9.97 -8.91
C SER A 515 12.15 -8.66 -8.41
N SER A 516 12.67 -7.79 -9.29
CA SER A 516 13.12 -6.45 -8.91
C SER A 516 11.94 -5.51 -8.66
N GLY A 517 10.81 -5.76 -9.34
CA GLY A 517 9.61 -4.92 -9.29
C GLY A 517 9.81 -3.52 -9.86
N ARG A 518 10.87 -3.28 -10.64
CA ARG A 518 11.10 -2.00 -11.31
C ARG A 518 10.17 -1.87 -12.51
N ALA A 519 9.62 -0.67 -12.73
CA ALA A 519 8.92 -0.38 -13.98
C ALA A 519 9.94 -0.38 -15.13
N ALA A 520 9.61 -1.10 -16.21
CA ALA A 520 10.49 -1.31 -17.34
C ALA A 520 9.70 -1.48 -18.65
N ILE A 521 10.39 -1.35 -19.77
CA ILE A 521 9.85 -1.46 -21.13
C ILE A 521 10.83 -2.30 -21.96
N LYS A 522 10.30 -3.22 -22.78
CA LYS A 522 11.08 -4.12 -23.63
C LYS A 522 10.35 -4.43 -24.93
N ASN A 523 11.04 -4.33 -26.07
CA ASN A 523 10.51 -4.81 -27.34
C ASN A 523 10.54 -6.35 -27.34
N VAL A 524 9.41 -6.99 -27.64
CA VAL A 524 9.25 -8.46 -27.50
C VAL A 524 8.98 -9.18 -28.82
N LEU A 525 8.28 -8.55 -29.75
CA LEU A 525 8.08 -8.99 -31.14
C LEU A 525 8.09 -7.73 -32.05
N PRO A 526 8.21 -7.86 -33.38
CA PRO A 526 8.08 -6.72 -34.28
C PRO A 526 6.78 -5.94 -34.02
N ASN A 527 6.88 -4.62 -33.90
CA ASN A 527 5.78 -3.70 -33.53
C ASN A 527 5.16 -3.91 -32.13
N TRP A 528 5.70 -4.81 -31.29
CA TRP A 528 5.14 -5.15 -29.98
C TRP A 528 6.08 -4.76 -28.83
N ILE A 529 5.60 -3.83 -28.00
CA ILE A 529 6.31 -3.37 -26.80
C ILE A 529 5.64 -3.97 -25.57
N MET A 530 6.40 -4.72 -24.77
CA MET A 530 5.99 -5.11 -23.43
C MET A 530 6.36 -4.00 -22.44
N THR A 531 5.45 -3.68 -21.52
CA THR A 531 5.69 -2.78 -20.39
C THR A 531 5.27 -3.45 -19.08
N VAL A 532 5.95 -3.13 -17.99
CA VAL A 532 5.64 -3.63 -16.65
C VAL A 532 5.53 -2.47 -15.65
N PRO A 533 4.55 -2.50 -14.71
CA PRO A 533 4.42 -1.51 -13.63
C PRO A 533 5.55 -1.59 -12.59
N PHE A 534 5.54 -0.64 -11.66
CA PHE A 534 6.35 -0.72 -10.45
C PHE A 534 5.64 -1.55 -9.36
N LEU A 535 6.33 -2.53 -8.77
CA LEU A 535 5.91 -3.24 -7.57
C LEU A 535 6.96 -3.08 -6.48
N ARG A 536 6.58 -2.48 -5.34
CA ARG A 536 7.52 -2.18 -4.25
C ARG A 536 8.15 -3.47 -3.71
N TYR A 537 9.47 -3.62 -3.89
CA TYR A 537 10.25 -4.82 -3.56
C TYR A 537 9.78 -6.10 -4.30
N GLY A 538 9.25 -5.97 -5.53
CA GLY A 538 8.72 -7.11 -6.29
C GLY A 538 7.47 -7.76 -5.69
N ARG A 539 6.86 -7.14 -4.66
CA ARG A 539 5.70 -7.72 -3.95
C ARG A 539 4.39 -7.26 -4.55
N GLY A 540 3.53 -8.22 -4.84
CA GLY A 540 2.20 -8.02 -5.43
C GLY A 540 2.10 -8.61 -6.83
N CYS A 541 1.00 -8.31 -7.52
CA CYS A 541 0.79 -8.75 -8.90
C CYS A 541 0.23 -7.63 -9.76
N GLN A 542 0.65 -7.57 -11.03
CA GLN A 542 -0.12 -6.93 -12.09
C GLN A 542 -1.23 -7.90 -12.49
N HIS A 543 -2.47 -7.64 -12.08
CA HIS A 543 -3.56 -8.60 -12.24
C HIS A 543 -4.74 -8.06 -13.07
N MET A 544 -4.74 -6.76 -13.42
CA MET A 544 -5.67 -6.13 -14.37
C MET A 544 -5.69 -6.87 -15.71
N LYS A 545 -6.88 -6.98 -16.30
CA LYS A 545 -7.16 -7.74 -17.52
C LYS A 545 -8.07 -6.93 -18.45
N PHE A 546 -7.46 -6.15 -19.33
CA PHE A 546 -8.19 -5.24 -20.22
C PHE A 546 -7.60 -5.22 -21.63
N MET A 547 -8.40 -4.75 -22.58
CA MET A 547 -7.96 -4.45 -23.95
C MET A 547 -8.51 -3.08 -24.36
N LEU A 548 -7.68 -2.23 -24.95
CA LEU A 548 -8.10 -1.03 -25.67
C LEU A 548 -7.77 -1.25 -27.14
N ILE A 549 -8.79 -1.35 -28.00
CA ILE A 549 -8.64 -1.72 -29.41
C ILE A 549 -9.06 -0.53 -30.28
N PHE A 550 -8.11 0.04 -31.01
CA PHE A 550 -8.29 1.25 -31.83
C PHE A 550 -8.39 0.88 -33.31
N TYR A 551 -9.60 0.80 -33.85
CA TYR A 551 -9.86 0.39 -35.23
C TYR A 551 -9.53 1.49 -36.25
N LYS A 552 -9.19 1.09 -37.49
CA LYS A 552 -9.01 2.01 -38.63
C LYS A 552 -10.24 2.91 -38.93
N THR A 553 -11.43 2.55 -38.42
CA THR A 553 -12.65 3.37 -38.50
C THR A 553 -12.71 4.51 -37.47
N GLY A 554 -11.70 4.65 -36.62
CA GLY A 554 -11.68 5.62 -35.51
C GLY A 554 -12.44 5.13 -34.25
N ARG A 555 -13.20 4.04 -34.32
CA ARG A 555 -13.84 3.39 -33.16
C ARG A 555 -12.77 2.90 -32.18
N LEU A 556 -12.98 3.17 -30.90
CA LEU A 556 -12.31 2.50 -29.79
C LEU A 556 -13.24 1.41 -29.25
N ARG A 557 -12.73 0.20 -29.00
CA ARG A 557 -13.39 -0.80 -28.17
C ARG A 557 -12.66 -0.93 -26.85
N VAL A 558 -13.41 -0.87 -25.76
CA VAL A 558 -12.90 -1.09 -24.40
C VAL A 558 -13.39 -2.45 -23.92
N VAL A 559 -12.45 -3.29 -23.50
CA VAL A 559 -12.71 -4.63 -22.98
C VAL A 559 -12.16 -4.72 -21.56
N ILE A 560 -12.96 -5.21 -20.62
CA ILE A 560 -12.52 -5.56 -19.26
C ILE A 560 -12.99 -6.98 -18.98
N SER A 561 -12.07 -7.85 -18.55
CA SER A 561 -12.28 -9.29 -18.49
C SER A 561 -11.70 -9.92 -17.23
N THR A 562 -12.05 -11.19 -17.00
CA THR A 562 -11.48 -11.99 -15.91
C THR A 562 -10.42 -12.99 -16.40
N ALA A 563 -10.33 -13.17 -17.72
CA ALA A 563 -9.43 -14.09 -18.41
C ALA A 563 -8.00 -13.55 -18.56
N ASN A 564 -7.03 -14.43 -18.42
CA ASN A 564 -5.64 -14.21 -18.83
C ASN A 564 -5.50 -14.38 -20.37
N LEU A 565 -4.39 -13.90 -20.94
CA LEU A 565 -4.10 -14.05 -22.37
C LEU A 565 -3.36 -15.38 -22.65
N ILE A 566 -3.99 -16.49 -22.26
CA ILE A 566 -3.56 -17.86 -22.61
C ILE A 566 -4.76 -18.70 -23.07
N ASP A 567 -4.50 -19.75 -23.86
CA ASP A 567 -5.51 -20.63 -24.44
C ASP A 567 -6.49 -21.22 -23.41
N TYR A 568 -5.99 -21.73 -22.28
CA TYR A 568 -6.78 -22.35 -21.21
C TYR A 568 -7.87 -21.43 -20.66
N ASP A 569 -7.57 -20.14 -20.47
CA ASP A 569 -8.50 -19.15 -19.90
C ASP A 569 -9.66 -18.77 -20.86
N TRP A 570 -9.54 -19.12 -22.15
CA TRP A 570 -10.57 -18.91 -23.17
C TRP A 570 -11.18 -20.21 -23.70
N ARG A 571 -10.51 -21.36 -23.53
CA ARG A 571 -10.97 -22.69 -23.99
C ARG A 571 -11.59 -23.52 -22.87
N ASP A 572 -10.96 -23.60 -21.71
CA ASP A 572 -11.17 -24.70 -20.76
C ASP A 572 -11.85 -24.28 -19.45
N ILE A 573 -11.64 -23.04 -19.00
CA ILE A 573 -12.22 -22.52 -17.76
C ILE A 573 -13.14 -21.31 -17.99
N GLU A 574 -14.21 -21.19 -17.21
CA GLU A 574 -15.17 -20.09 -17.37
C GLU A 574 -14.60 -18.77 -16.84
N ASN A 575 -14.68 -17.75 -17.70
CA ASN A 575 -14.36 -16.37 -17.43
C ASN A 575 -15.51 -15.47 -17.90
N ALA A 576 -15.48 -14.18 -17.57
CA ALA A 576 -16.41 -13.18 -18.07
C ALA A 576 -15.68 -12.04 -18.79
N VAL A 577 -16.37 -11.43 -19.76
CA VAL A 577 -15.89 -10.31 -20.57
C VAL A 577 -16.99 -9.25 -20.66
N TRP A 578 -16.69 -8.05 -20.20
CA TRP A 578 -17.42 -6.84 -20.56
C TRP A 578 -16.73 -6.15 -21.73
N LEU A 579 -17.52 -5.70 -22.69
CA LEU A 579 -17.07 -5.09 -23.94
C LEU A 579 -18.03 -3.94 -24.29
N GLN A 580 -17.48 -2.74 -24.52
CA GLN A 580 -18.24 -1.61 -25.07
C GLN A 580 -17.48 -0.95 -26.22
N ASP A 581 -18.21 -0.62 -27.29
CA ASP A 581 -17.72 0.17 -28.41
C ASP A 581 -17.98 1.66 -28.16
N VAL A 582 -16.98 2.49 -28.43
CA VAL A 582 -16.93 3.93 -28.13
C VAL A 582 -16.61 4.70 -29.42
N PRO A 583 -17.49 5.62 -29.87
CA PRO A 583 -17.29 6.33 -31.13
C PRO A 583 -16.22 7.43 -31.00
N PRO A 584 -15.51 7.78 -32.10
CA PRO A 584 -14.68 8.97 -32.14
C PRO A 584 -15.56 10.24 -32.08
N ARG A 585 -15.04 11.31 -31.47
CA ARG A 585 -15.68 12.63 -31.52
C ARG A 585 -15.48 13.26 -32.90
N SER A 586 -16.49 14.02 -33.35
CA SER A 586 -16.41 14.82 -34.59
C SER A 586 -15.40 15.98 -34.50
N LYS A 587 -15.14 16.48 -33.29
CA LYS A 587 -14.06 17.42 -32.94
C LYS A 587 -13.46 17.03 -31.59
N PRO A 588 -12.12 17.05 -31.41
CA PRO A 588 -11.52 16.80 -30.10
C PRO A 588 -11.92 17.87 -29.07
N ILE A 589 -12.10 17.46 -27.81
CA ILE A 589 -12.36 18.39 -26.69
C ILE A 589 -11.07 18.69 -25.91
N PRO A 590 -10.93 19.88 -25.29
CA PRO A 590 -9.79 20.19 -24.42
C PRO A 590 -9.64 19.20 -23.25
N HIS A 591 -8.40 18.97 -22.81
CA HIS A 591 -8.12 18.13 -21.64
C HIS A 591 -8.32 18.92 -20.33
N GLU A 592 -9.39 18.61 -19.60
CA GLU A 592 -9.77 19.31 -18.37
C GLU A 592 -9.19 18.61 -17.12
N ARG A 593 -8.03 19.09 -16.63
CA ARG A 593 -7.34 18.52 -15.45
C ARG A 593 -8.18 18.45 -14.16
N LYS A 594 -9.32 19.14 -14.08
CA LYS A 594 -10.25 19.11 -12.93
C LYS A 594 -11.13 17.85 -12.91
N VAL A 595 -11.37 17.20 -14.04
CA VAL A 595 -12.28 16.04 -14.11
C VAL A 595 -11.50 14.76 -13.87
N VAL A 596 -11.54 14.29 -12.63
CA VAL A 596 -10.65 13.23 -12.10
C VAL A 596 -11.32 11.87 -11.90
N ASP A 597 -12.62 11.75 -12.18
CA ASP A 597 -13.48 10.66 -11.68
C ASP A 597 -14.43 10.05 -12.74
N ASP A 598 -14.40 10.58 -13.98
CA ASP A 598 -15.10 9.97 -15.12
C ASP A 598 -14.36 8.70 -15.61
N PHE A 599 -15.03 7.91 -16.47
CA PHE A 599 -14.45 6.69 -17.03
C PHE A 599 -13.10 6.93 -17.74
N PRO A 600 -12.97 7.89 -18.68
CA PRO A 600 -11.69 8.10 -19.36
C PRO A 600 -10.59 8.59 -18.42
N SER A 601 -10.82 9.53 -17.50
CA SER A 601 -9.78 10.01 -16.58
C SER A 601 -9.29 8.93 -15.61
N ILE A 602 -10.15 7.99 -15.20
CA ILE A 602 -9.72 6.82 -14.42
C ILE A 602 -8.91 5.85 -15.29
N MET A 603 -9.32 5.60 -16.54
CA MET A 603 -8.52 4.79 -17.49
C MET A 603 -7.17 5.44 -17.78
N GLN A 604 -7.10 6.76 -17.90
CA GLN A 604 -5.85 7.51 -18.07
C GLN A 604 -4.90 7.28 -16.88
N LYS A 605 -5.39 7.44 -15.65
CA LYS A 605 -4.62 7.12 -14.42
C LYS A 605 -4.13 5.67 -14.39
N ILE A 606 -4.96 4.72 -14.81
CA ILE A 606 -4.55 3.31 -14.94
C ILE A 606 -3.39 3.18 -15.92
N LEU A 607 -3.49 3.76 -17.13
CA LEU A 607 -2.43 3.69 -18.16
C LEU A 607 -1.10 4.31 -17.72
N HIS A 608 -1.11 5.42 -16.95
CA HIS A 608 0.10 5.93 -16.31
C HIS A 608 0.63 4.94 -15.26
N ALA A 609 -0.23 4.46 -14.36
CA ALA A 609 0.16 3.58 -13.25
C ALA A 609 0.65 2.19 -13.70
N VAL A 610 0.22 1.70 -14.87
CA VAL A 610 0.72 0.48 -15.53
C VAL A 610 1.83 0.73 -16.56
N ASN A 611 2.49 1.89 -16.51
CA ASN A 611 3.67 2.23 -17.32
C ASN A 611 3.46 2.19 -18.85
N VAL A 612 2.26 2.49 -19.33
CA VAL A 612 1.96 2.59 -20.77
C VAL A 612 2.46 3.92 -21.36
N HIS A 613 2.53 4.99 -20.56
CA HIS A 613 2.96 6.32 -21.02
C HIS A 613 4.30 6.30 -21.79
N PRO A 614 5.41 5.75 -21.26
CA PRO A 614 6.68 5.81 -21.98
C PRO A 614 6.77 4.75 -23.09
N ALA A 615 5.87 3.75 -23.10
CA ALA A 615 5.76 2.78 -24.20
C ALA A 615 5.10 3.41 -25.43
N ILE A 616 4.07 4.25 -25.25
CA ILE A 616 3.51 5.09 -26.33
C ILE A 616 4.60 6.03 -26.87
N ALA A 617 5.32 6.73 -25.99
CA ALA A 617 6.41 7.63 -26.39
C ALA A 617 7.51 6.91 -27.19
N ASN A 618 7.88 5.68 -26.80
CA ASN A 618 8.85 4.87 -27.52
C ASN A 618 8.34 4.44 -28.92
N MET A 619 7.08 4.00 -29.03
CA MET A 619 6.49 3.67 -30.32
C MET A 619 6.45 4.87 -31.29
N LEU A 620 6.07 6.05 -30.80
CA LEU A 620 5.99 7.27 -31.61
C LEU A 620 7.37 7.74 -32.11
N ALA A 621 8.41 7.58 -31.28
CA ALA A 621 9.76 8.04 -31.60
C ALA A 621 10.49 7.15 -32.61
N ASN A 622 10.20 5.85 -32.65
CA ASN A 622 10.95 4.87 -33.43
C ASN A 622 10.23 4.43 -34.72
N ASP A 623 9.01 3.91 -34.61
CA ASP A 623 8.40 3.08 -35.67
C ASP A 623 6.99 3.53 -36.09
N HIS A 624 6.21 4.17 -35.21
CA HIS A 624 4.77 4.37 -35.37
C HIS A 624 4.30 5.81 -35.12
N PRO A 625 4.72 6.81 -35.92
CA PRO A 625 4.33 8.23 -35.73
C PRO A 625 2.83 8.51 -35.94
N LYS A 626 2.02 7.52 -36.32
CA LYS A 626 0.58 7.63 -36.60
C LYS A 626 -0.30 6.79 -35.65
N LEU A 627 0.13 6.55 -34.41
CA LEU A 627 -0.76 5.97 -33.39
C LEU A 627 -2.02 6.85 -33.19
N PRO A 628 -3.23 6.28 -33.08
CA PRO A 628 -4.46 7.03 -32.76
C PRO A 628 -4.38 7.75 -31.41
N LEU A 629 -3.76 7.08 -30.43
CA LEU A 629 -3.44 7.59 -29.10
C LEU A 629 -1.97 8.05 -29.11
N GLN A 630 -1.73 9.35 -29.18
CA GLN A 630 -0.39 9.96 -29.18
C GLN A 630 0.05 10.35 -27.76
N THR A 631 -0.90 10.76 -26.91
CA THR A 631 -0.68 10.91 -25.47
C THR A 631 -1.81 10.23 -24.72
N ILE A 632 -1.69 10.02 -23.40
CA ILE A 632 -2.77 9.36 -22.64
C ILE A 632 -4.01 10.27 -22.55
N GLU A 633 -3.81 11.58 -22.52
CA GLU A 633 -4.81 12.64 -22.48
C GLU A 633 -5.81 12.58 -23.66
N ASP A 634 -5.34 12.13 -24.83
CA ASP A 634 -6.15 11.88 -26.03
C ASP A 634 -7.38 11.01 -25.76
N LEU A 635 -7.32 10.07 -24.81
CA LEU A 635 -8.40 9.12 -24.55
C LEU A 635 -9.72 9.86 -24.25
N ARG A 636 -9.68 10.86 -23.36
CA ARG A 636 -10.82 11.74 -23.05
C ARG A 636 -11.14 12.71 -24.18
N SER A 637 -10.11 13.20 -24.87
CA SER A 637 -10.24 14.25 -25.88
C SER A 637 -10.79 13.78 -27.24
N LYS A 638 -10.45 12.57 -27.70
CA LYS A 638 -10.77 12.06 -29.05
C LYS A 638 -11.98 11.11 -29.12
N TRP A 639 -12.44 10.50 -28.02
CA TRP A 639 -13.55 9.54 -28.01
C TRP A 639 -14.71 9.97 -27.11
N ASP A 640 -15.93 9.56 -27.46
CA ASP A 640 -17.14 9.93 -26.70
C ASP A 640 -17.64 8.84 -25.75
N PHE A 641 -17.27 8.98 -24.48
CA PHE A 641 -17.68 8.10 -23.39
C PHE A 641 -19.10 8.40 -22.85
N SER A 642 -19.89 9.25 -23.53
CA SER A 642 -21.25 9.65 -23.10
C SER A 642 -22.20 8.46 -22.84
N LYS A 643 -22.07 7.37 -23.62
CA LYS A 643 -22.83 6.11 -23.47
C LYS A 643 -22.30 5.15 -22.41
N VAL A 644 -21.18 5.44 -21.75
CA VAL A 644 -20.53 4.49 -20.83
C VAL A 644 -21.13 4.62 -19.43
N SER A 645 -22.14 3.79 -19.16
CA SER A 645 -22.93 3.80 -17.91
C SER A 645 -22.22 3.15 -16.72
N VAL A 646 -21.25 2.26 -16.96
CA VAL A 646 -20.52 1.55 -15.90
C VAL A 646 -19.45 2.44 -15.25
N LYS A 647 -19.19 2.27 -13.96
CA LYS A 647 -18.09 2.96 -13.27
C LYS A 647 -16.86 2.04 -13.17
N LEU A 648 -15.66 2.60 -13.39
CA LEU A 648 -14.40 1.87 -13.20
C LEU A 648 -14.03 1.75 -11.72
N ILE A 649 -13.64 0.52 -11.34
CA ILE A 649 -13.08 0.16 -10.04
C ILE A 649 -11.62 -0.24 -10.24
N SER A 650 -10.72 0.71 -10.00
CA SER A 650 -9.27 0.52 -9.99
C SER A 650 -8.75 0.09 -8.61
N SER A 651 -7.65 -0.65 -8.60
CA SER A 651 -6.77 -0.74 -7.44
C SER A 651 -5.33 -0.73 -7.92
N ILE A 652 -4.51 0.11 -7.29
CA ILE A 652 -3.14 0.42 -7.68
C ILE A 652 -2.21 0.01 -6.53
N ALA A 653 -1.21 -0.82 -6.81
CA ALA A 653 -0.29 -1.28 -5.76
C ALA A 653 0.48 -0.11 -5.12
N GLY A 654 0.46 -0.01 -3.79
CA GLY A 654 1.10 1.07 -3.05
C GLY A 654 0.50 1.36 -1.69
N LYS A 655 1.13 2.32 -0.99
CA LYS A 655 0.58 3.01 0.17
C LYS A 655 -0.03 4.32 -0.32
N HIS A 656 -1.30 4.54 -0.06
CA HIS A 656 -2.06 5.73 -0.47
C HIS A 656 -2.46 6.50 0.78
N GLU A 657 -2.09 7.78 0.85
CA GLU A 657 -2.18 8.61 2.05
C GLU A 657 -3.06 9.83 1.78
N GLY A 658 -3.94 10.18 2.73
CA GLY A 658 -4.90 11.27 2.59
C GLY A 658 -6.11 10.92 1.71
N TRP A 659 -7.28 11.50 2.02
CA TRP A 659 -8.52 11.20 1.31
C TRP A 659 -8.44 11.31 -0.22
N PRO A 660 -7.81 12.34 -0.82
CA PRO A 660 -7.73 12.47 -2.27
C PRO A 660 -7.09 11.27 -2.97
N ALA A 661 -6.10 10.59 -2.35
CA ALA A 661 -5.52 9.37 -2.90
C ALA A 661 -6.35 8.12 -2.53
N VAL A 662 -6.74 8.01 -1.26
CA VAL A 662 -7.44 6.84 -0.71
C VAL A 662 -8.74 6.52 -1.46
N ILE A 663 -9.54 7.51 -1.88
CA ILE A 663 -10.82 7.27 -2.57
C ILE A 663 -10.69 6.86 -4.05
N GLN A 664 -9.48 6.86 -4.62
CA GLN A 664 -9.25 6.54 -6.06
C GLN A 664 -8.86 5.07 -6.31
N THR A 665 -8.69 4.28 -5.27
CA THR A 665 -8.18 2.90 -5.32
C THR A 665 -8.91 2.01 -4.31
N GLY A 666 -8.81 0.69 -4.47
CA GLY A 666 -9.30 -0.30 -3.49
C GLY A 666 -10.81 -0.34 -3.24
N HIS A 667 -11.18 -0.86 -2.07
CA HIS A 667 -12.58 -0.88 -1.59
C HIS A 667 -13.13 0.54 -1.34
N THR A 668 -12.27 1.53 -1.11
CA THR A 668 -12.65 2.94 -1.01
C THR A 668 -13.03 3.56 -2.35
N ARG A 669 -12.46 3.08 -3.49
CA ARG A 669 -12.99 3.38 -4.83
C ARG A 669 -14.37 2.77 -5.07
N LEU A 670 -14.57 1.52 -4.61
CA LEU A 670 -15.89 0.86 -4.66
C LEU A 670 -16.93 1.65 -3.85
N MET A 671 -16.59 2.08 -2.63
CA MET A 671 -17.43 2.95 -1.80
C MET A 671 -17.87 4.22 -2.54
N LYS A 672 -16.92 4.94 -3.16
CA LYS A 672 -17.26 6.14 -3.93
C LYS A 672 -18.19 5.80 -5.09
N ALA A 673 -17.88 4.79 -5.89
CA ALA A 673 -18.70 4.41 -7.04
C ALA A 673 -20.11 3.93 -6.66
N VAL A 674 -20.29 3.23 -5.53
CA VAL A 674 -21.61 2.85 -5.00
C VAL A 674 -22.41 4.11 -4.58
N ARG A 675 -21.76 5.10 -3.97
CA ARG A 675 -22.38 6.40 -3.66
C ARG A 675 -22.71 7.21 -4.92
N ASP A 676 -21.82 7.23 -5.92
CA ASP A 676 -22.00 7.93 -7.20
C ASP A 676 -23.14 7.34 -8.06
N LEU A 677 -23.51 6.08 -7.81
CA LEU A 677 -24.65 5.40 -8.43
C LEU A 677 -25.96 5.56 -7.62
N GLY A 678 -25.96 6.33 -6.53
CA GLY A 678 -27.13 6.53 -5.66
C GLY A 678 -27.46 5.32 -4.76
N LEU A 679 -26.59 4.32 -4.67
CA LEU A 679 -26.90 3.01 -4.07
C LEU A 679 -26.59 2.91 -2.56
N ARG A 680 -26.36 4.04 -1.90
CA ARG A 680 -26.04 4.10 -0.47
C ARG A 680 -27.16 3.49 0.38
N THR A 681 -26.84 2.68 1.39
CA THR A 681 -27.87 2.04 2.23
C THR A 681 -28.34 2.88 3.42
N GLY A 682 -27.56 3.87 3.84
CA GLY A 682 -27.82 4.66 5.04
C GLY A 682 -27.55 3.90 6.34
N LYS A 683 -28.01 4.49 7.46
CA LYS A 683 -27.94 3.94 8.82
C LYS A 683 -29.28 3.24 9.16
N GLY A 684 -29.28 2.29 10.09
CA GLY A 684 -30.52 1.59 10.54
C GLY A 684 -30.69 0.17 9.97
N LYS A 685 -31.93 -0.23 9.65
CA LYS A 685 -32.26 -1.60 9.18
C LYS A 685 -31.62 -1.91 7.81
N ALA A 686 -31.84 -1.05 6.81
CA ALA A 686 -31.30 -1.19 5.45
C ALA A 686 -29.77 -1.43 5.41
N ALA A 687 -29.03 -0.87 6.37
CA ALA A 687 -27.60 -1.07 6.55
C ALA A 687 -27.19 -2.53 6.86
N ARG A 688 -28.13 -3.38 7.31
CA ARG A 688 -27.97 -4.82 7.57
C ARG A 688 -28.58 -5.69 6.47
N ASP A 689 -29.32 -5.10 5.55
CA ASP A 689 -30.08 -5.82 4.52
C ASP A 689 -29.27 -6.00 3.21
N LEU A 690 -28.17 -5.29 3.00
CA LEU A 690 -27.29 -5.55 1.84
C LEU A 690 -26.49 -6.85 2.04
N VAL A 691 -26.86 -7.90 1.32
CA VAL A 691 -26.13 -9.17 1.25
C VAL A 691 -25.15 -9.15 0.09
N LEU A 692 -23.90 -9.56 0.32
CA LEU A 692 -22.89 -9.70 -0.74
C LEU A 692 -22.68 -11.18 -1.10
N GLU A 693 -22.71 -11.49 -2.39
CA GLU A 693 -22.38 -12.81 -2.95
C GLU A 693 -21.04 -12.68 -3.72
N CYS A 694 -19.92 -12.99 -3.05
CA CYS A 694 -18.56 -12.74 -3.54
C CYS A 694 -17.95 -14.02 -4.13
N GLN A 695 -17.95 -14.15 -5.45
CA GLN A 695 -17.31 -15.23 -6.20
C GLN A 695 -15.89 -14.85 -6.64
N GLY A 696 -14.95 -15.79 -6.50
CA GLY A 696 -13.59 -15.64 -7.02
C GLY A 696 -12.84 -16.97 -7.07
N SER A 697 -11.57 -16.90 -7.48
CA SER A 697 -10.69 -18.07 -7.67
C SER A 697 -9.47 -18.08 -6.74
N SER A 698 -9.39 -17.14 -5.79
CA SER A 698 -8.38 -17.15 -4.72
C SER A 698 -8.97 -16.63 -3.40
N ILE A 699 -8.71 -17.36 -2.31
CA ILE A 699 -9.22 -17.05 -0.98
C ILE A 699 -8.21 -16.17 -0.21
N GLY A 700 -8.69 -15.08 0.40
CA GLY A 700 -7.88 -14.18 1.23
C GLY A 700 -7.88 -14.54 2.73
N THR A 701 -6.89 -14.05 3.47
CA THR A 701 -6.88 -14.16 4.94
C THR A 701 -7.89 -13.17 5.54
N TYR A 702 -9.09 -13.66 5.84
CA TYR A 702 -10.18 -12.84 6.36
C TYR A 702 -10.07 -12.58 7.87
N SER A 703 -10.55 -11.40 8.29
CA SER A 703 -10.77 -11.04 9.68
C SER A 703 -12.13 -10.36 9.82
N THR A 704 -12.72 -10.37 11.02
CA THR A 704 -13.99 -9.67 11.29
C THR A 704 -13.88 -8.18 10.98
N GLN A 705 -12.75 -7.54 11.32
CA GLN A 705 -12.47 -6.15 10.99
C GLN A 705 -12.51 -5.93 9.46
N TRP A 706 -11.73 -6.69 8.68
CA TRP A 706 -11.64 -6.43 7.23
C TRP A 706 -12.93 -6.75 6.47
N LEU A 707 -13.66 -7.82 6.85
CA LEU A 707 -14.96 -8.09 6.21
C LEU A 707 -15.99 -7.00 6.53
N ASN A 708 -16.01 -6.45 7.75
CA ASN A 708 -16.88 -5.31 8.07
C ASN A 708 -16.43 -4.02 7.37
N GLU A 709 -15.13 -3.77 7.25
CA GLU A 709 -14.54 -2.63 6.51
C GLU A 709 -14.91 -2.66 5.01
N PHE A 710 -14.81 -3.85 4.40
CA PHE A 710 -15.27 -4.07 3.03
C PHE A 710 -16.79 -3.94 2.91
N HIS A 711 -17.57 -4.53 3.82
CA HIS A 711 -19.04 -4.45 3.80
C HIS A 711 -19.55 -3.02 3.99
N TRP A 712 -18.93 -2.25 4.88
CA TRP A 712 -19.18 -0.83 5.08
C TRP A 712 -18.97 -0.05 3.77
N SER A 713 -17.86 -0.31 3.09
CA SER A 713 -17.52 0.27 1.79
C SER A 713 -18.52 -0.15 0.70
N ALA A 714 -18.90 -1.42 0.65
CA ALA A 714 -19.84 -2.00 -0.32
C ALA A 714 -21.26 -1.41 -0.21
N ARG A 715 -21.61 -0.79 0.92
CA ARG A 715 -22.86 -0.05 1.14
C ARG A 715 -22.81 1.42 0.73
N GLY A 716 -21.67 1.94 0.25
CA GLY A 716 -21.49 3.36 -0.06
C GLY A 716 -21.43 4.27 1.17
N GLU A 717 -21.19 3.71 2.36
CA GLU A 717 -21.00 4.48 3.60
C GLU A 717 -19.57 5.01 3.69
N SER A 718 -19.38 6.22 4.23
CA SER A 718 -18.08 6.89 4.24
C SER A 718 -17.00 6.06 4.92
N ALA A 719 -15.82 6.01 4.32
CA ALA A 719 -14.64 5.40 4.93
C ALA A 719 -14.11 6.22 6.12
N GLU A 720 -14.53 7.48 6.25
CA GLU A 720 -14.22 8.38 7.37
C GLU A 720 -15.02 7.98 8.62
N ASP A 721 -16.37 7.88 8.53
CA ASP A 721 -17.24 7.30 9.57
C ASP A 721 -16.68 5.95 10.09
N TRP A 722 -16.10 5.12 9.20
CA TRP A 722 -15.47 3.85 9.59
C TRP A 722 -14.16 4.00 10.37
N LEU A 723 -13.34 5.01 10.09
CA LEU A 723 -12.10 5.25 10.83
C LEU A 723 -12.32 5.94 12.17
N ASP A 724 -13.34 6.79 12.28
CA ASP A 724 -13.65 7.53 13.50
C ASP A 724 -14.35 6.67 14.56
N GLU A 725 -15.12 5.66 14.14
CA GLU A 725 -15.66 4.64 15.04
C GLU A 725 -14.55 3.94 15.83
N PRO A 726 -14.58 3.91 17.19
CA PRO A 726 -13.48 3.37 17.99
C PRO A 726 -13.09 1.94 17.63
N LYS A 727 -11.78 1.67 17.53
CA LYS A 727 -11.25 0.33 17.19
C LYS A 727 -11.72 -0.77 18.15
N SER A 728 -11.99 -0.42 19.40
CA SER A 728 -12.59 -1.27 20.45
C SER A 728 -14.06 -1.65 20.20
N ARG A 729 -14.78 -0.89 19.36
CA ARG A 729 -16.13 -1.19 18.87
C ARG A 729 -16.07 -2.00 17.59
N ARG A 730 -15.27 -1.56 16.60
CA ARG A 730 -15.08 -2.25 15.31
C ARG A 730 -14.57 -3.70 15.47
N SER A 731 -13.65 -3.95 16.41
CA SER A 731 -13.13 -5.29 16.69
C SER A 731 -14.16 -6.25 17.33
N LYS A 732 -15.28 -5.73 17.85
CA LYS A 732 -16.39 -6.51 18.44
C LYS A 732 -17.55 -6.76 17.47
N LEU A 733 -17.46 -6.29 16.22
CA LEU A 733 -18.51 -6.52 15.22
C LEU A 733 -18.56 -8.01 14.82
N PRO A 734 -19.77 -8.60 14.67
CA PRO A 734 -19.94 -9.95 14.15
C PRO A 734 -19.55 -10.01 12.66
N TRP A 735 -19.57 -11.21 12.08
CA TRP A 735 -19.43 -11.35 10.63
C TRP A 735 -20.59 -10.62 9.90
N PRO A 736 -20.30 -9.80 8.88
CA PRO A 736 -21.34 -9.14 8.07
C PRO A 736 -22.02 -10.15 7.14
N PRO A 737 -23.19 -9.81 6.54
CA PRO A 737 -23.91 -10.68 5.61
C PRO A 737 -23.20 -10.82 4.26
N VAL A 738 -22.14 -11.63 4.24
CA VAL A 738 -21.29 -11.91 3.08
C VAL A 738 -21.22 -13.42 2.86
N LYS A 739 -21.50 -13.86 1.63
CA LYS A 739 -21.28 -15.23 1.15
C LYS A 739 -19.99 -15.27 0.36
N ILE A 740 -19.05 -16.13 0.74
CA ILE A 740 -17.79 -16.34 0.03
C ILE A 740 -17.98 -17.57 -0.86
N ILE A 741 -17.94 -17.37 -2.18
CA ILE A 741 -18.23 -18.43 -3.16
C ILE A 741 -16.92 -18.95 -3.76
N PHE A 742 -16.60 -20.20 -3.44
CA PHE A 742 -15.36 -20.89 -3.86
C PHE A 742 -15.61 -22.40 -4.02
N PRO A 743 -15.00 -23.10 -5.00
CA PRO A 743 -15.34 -24.49 -5.26
C PRO A 743 -14.85 -25.42 -4.14
N SER A 744 -15.72 -26.34 -3.72
CA SER A 744 -15.36 -27.48 -2.87
C SER A 744 -14.52 -28.51 -3.65
N LEU A 745 -13.78 -29.36 -2.92
CA LEU A 745 -13.07 -30.51 -3.50
C LEU A 745 -14.03 -31.43 -4.27
N LYS A 746 -15.26 -31.61 -3.78
CA LYS A 746 -16.33 -32.38 -4.44
C LYS A 746 -16.71 -31.77 -5.78
N THR A 747 -16.83 -30.44 -5.85
CA THR A 747 -17.22 -29.71 -7.07
C THR A 747 -16.09 -29.59 -8.08
N VAL A 748 -14.82 -29.55 -7.65
CA VAL A 748 -13.66 -29.74 -8.54
C VAL A 748 -13.66 -31.15 -9.13
N ARG A 749 -13.81 -32.19 -8.31
CA ARG A 749 -13.89 -33.60 -8.76
C ARG A 749 -15.07 -33.87 -9.71
N ALA A 750 -16.20 -33.18 -9.53
CA ALA A 750 -17.39 -33.32 -10.39
C ALA A 750 -17.34 -32.48 -11.68
N SER A 751 -16.37 -31.58 -11.81
CA SER A 751 -16.16 -30.76 -13.00
C SER A 751 -15.58 -31.57 -14.17
N VAL A 752 -15.76 -31.11 -15.41
CA VAL A 752 -15.35 -31.83 -16.63
C VAL A 752 -13.84 -32.13 -16.68
N LEU A 753 -13.01 -31.29 -16.04
CA LEU A 753 -11.54 -31.47 -15.99
C LEU A 753 -11.02 -32.01 -14.64
N GLY A 754 -11.92 -32.36 -13.71
CA GLY A 754 -11.57 -32.93 -12.40
C GLY A 754 -10.56 -32.08 -11.61
N GLU A 755 -9.70 -32.76 -10.84
CA GLU A 755 -8.59 -32.15 -10.11
C GLU A 755 -7.57 -31.40 -11.00
N PRO A 756 -7.15 -31.90 -12.19
CA PRO A 756 -6.32 -31.14 -13.12
C PRO A 756 -6.88 -29.75 -13.48
N GLY A 757 -8.21 -29.61 -13.59
CA GLY A 757 -8.87 -28.33 -13.84
C GLY A 757 -8.73 -27.32 -12.69
N GLY A 758 -8.47 -27.80 -11.47
CA GLY A 758 -8.36 -27.00 -10.25
C GLY A 758 -7.07 -26.18 -10.11
N GLY A 759 -6.11 -26.31 -11.03
CA GLY A 759 -4.78 -25.67 -10.95
C GLY A 759 -4.76 -24.13 -10.95
N THR A 760 -5.91 -23.47 -11.13
CA THR A 760 -6.09 -22.00 -11.07
C THR A 760 -6.92 -21.52 -9.87
N MET A 761 -7.31 -22.45 -8.98
CA MET A 761 -8.12 -22.20 -7.79
C MET A 761 -7.25 -22.26 -6.54
N PHE A 762 -7.06 -21.13 -5.84
CA PHE A 762 -6.03 -20.98 -4.81
C PHE A 762 -6.61 -20.84 -3.39
N CYS A 763 -6.44 -21.90 -2.60
CA CYS A 763 -6.58 -21.91 -1.15
C CYS A 763 -5.28 -22.43 -0.50
N ARG A 764 -5.11 -22.20 0.81
CA ARG A 764 -3.99 -22.71 1.61
C ARG A 764 -4.51 -23.41 2.86
N THR A 765 -4.04 -24.62 3.13
CA THR A 765 -4.38 -25.43 4.32
C THR A 765 -4.23 -24.62 5.61
N SER A 766 -3.07 -24.00 5.83
CA SER A 766 -2.78 -23.16 7.01
C SER A 766 -3.66 -21.91 7.18
N GLN A 767 -4.34 -21.49 6.11
CA GLN A 767 -5.29 -20.36 6.13
C GLN A 767 -6.72 -20.87 6.39
N TRP A 768 -7.11 -21.98 5.76
CA TRP A 768 -8.40 -22.64 6.01
C TRP A 768 -8.50 -23.22 7.42
N GLU A 769 -7.42 -23.74 7.97
CA GLU A 769 -7.36 -24.38 9.29
C GLU A 769 -7.13 -23.38 10.44
N ALA A 770 -6.82 -22.11 10.14
CA ALA A 770 -6.67 -21.07 11.16
C ALA A 770 -7.93 -20.93 12.04
N THR A 771 -7.76 -20.91 13.37
CA THR A 771 -8.87 -21.09 14.33
C THR A 771 -10.03 -20.11 14.16
N LYS A 772 -9.74 -18.85 13.76
CA LYS A 772 -10.72 -17.77 13.55
C LYS A 772 -11.17 -17.58 12.10
N PHE A 773 -10.87 -18.53 11.20
CA PHE A 773 -11.24 -18.42 9.78
C PHE A 773 -12.76 -18.60 9.56
N PRO A 774 -13.44 -17.74 8.78
CA PRO A 774 -14.90 -17.71 8.67
C PRO A 774 -15.48 -18.79 7.73
N ARG A 775 -15.27 -20.07 8.07
CA ARG A 775 -15.76 -21.23 7.29
C ARG A 775 -17.27 -21.19 7.07
N ASP A 776 -18.02 -20.72 8.05
CA ASP A 776 -19.48 -20.60 8.07
C ASP A 776 -20.06 -19.67 6.99
N LEU A 777 -19.21 -18.84 6.36
CA LEU A 777 -19.59 -17.94 5.26
C LEU A 777 -19.39 -18.58 3.87
N PHE A 778 -18.81 -19.79 3.79
CA PHE A 778 -18.47 -20.42 2.51
C PHE A 778 -19.66 -21.09 1.83
N HIS A 779 -19.71 -20.91 0.52
CA HIS A 779 -20.71 -21.41 -0.41
C HIS A 779 -20.01 -21.93 -1.67
N ASP A 780 -20.63 -22.89 -2.35
CA ASP A 780 -19.99 -23.73 -3.37
C ASP A 780 -20.14 -23.17 -4.79
N SER A 781 -19.00 -23.02 -5.47
CA SER A 781 -18.84 -22.29 -6.74
C SER A 781 -19.28 -23.13 -7.95
N ASN A 782 -20.58 -23.38 -8.05
CA ASN A 782 -21.20 -24.09 -9.16
C ASN A 782 -21.48 -23.12 -10.32
N SER A 783 -20.88 -23.34 -11.49
CA SER A 783 -21.14 -22.55 -12.71
C SER A 783 -22.59 -22.69 -13.16
N ALA A 784 -23.20 -21.57 -13.59
CA ALA A 784 -24.48 -21.55 -14.27
C ALA A 784 -24.41 -22.05 -15.73
N GLY A 785 -23.22 -22.00 -16.34
CA GLY A 785 -22.98 -22.47 -17.71
C GLY A 785 -22.83 -23.98 -17.83
N GLY A 786 -22.37 -24.67 -16.77
CA GLY A 786 -22.35 -26.13 -16.71
C GLY A 786 -21.40 -26.69 -15.65
N ARG A 787 -20.92 -27.92 -15.83
CA ARG A 787 -19.94 -28.57 -14.93
C ARG A 787 -18.50 -28.07 -15.14
N VAL A 788 -18.33 -26.75 -15.23
CA VAL A 788 -17.02 -26.07 -15.41
C VAL A 788 -16.65 -25.25 -14.18
N LEU A 789 -15.35 -25.10 -13.94
CA LEU A 789 -14.84 -24.20 -12.91
C LEU A 789 -14.84 -22.74 -13.42
N MET A 790 -14.90 -21.79 -12.49
CA MET A 790 -14.96 -20.36 -12.79
C MET A 790 -13.71 -19.64 -12.30
N HIS A 791 -12.93 -19.12 -13.23
CA HIS A 791 -11.86 -18.15 -12.98
C HIS A 791 -12.37 -16.70 -13.01
N THR A 792 -13.65 -16.48 -13.31
CA THR A 792 -14.38 -15.22 -13.03
C THR A 792 -14.12 -14.71 -11.60
N LYS A 793 -14.19 -13.38 -11.41
CA LYS A 793 -14.36 -12.74 -10.10
C LYS A 793 -15.53 -11.77 -10.20
N MET A 794 -16.48 -11.92 -9.30
CA MET A 794 -17.77 -11.24 -9.35
C MET A 794 -18.30 -11.01 -7.95
N ILE A 795 -18.87 -9.83 -7.70
CA ILE A 795 -19.60 -9.53 -6.46
C ILE A 795 -21.00 -9.10 -6.86
N VAL A 796 -22.01 -9.85 -6.42
CA VAL A 796 -23.42 -9.49 -6.56
C VAL A 796 -23.90 -9.00 -5.20
N ALA A 797 -24.27 -7.73 -5.11
CA ALA A 797 -24.73 -7.09 -3.87
C ALA A 797 -26.22 -6.78 -3.99
N LEU A 798 -27.05 -7.30 -3.07
CA LEU A 798 -28.51 -7.20 -3.15
C LEU A 798 -29.11 -6.80 -1.81
N ARG A 799 -30.09 -5.90 -1.84
CA ARG A 799 -30.91 -5.58 -0.67
C ARG A 799 -31.87 -6.76 -0.40
N ARG A 800 -31.90 -7.22 0.85
CA ARG A 800 -32.71 -8.35 1.31
C ARG A 800 -34.20 -7.98 1.26
N THR A 801 -34.91 -8.51 0.29
CA THR A 801 -36.37 -8.42 0.24
C THR A 801 -36.99 -9.15 1.43
N SER A 802 -37.92 -8.49 2.13
CA SER A 802 -38.75 -9.17 3.12
C SER A 802 -39.69 -10.15 2.40
N PRO A 803 -39.83 -11.41 2.85
CA PRO A 803 -40.84 -12.33 2.32
C PRO A 803 -42.29 -11.85 2.54
N PHE A 804 -42.50 -10.83 3.39
CA PHE A 804 -43.80 -10.26 3.71
C PHE A 804 -44.08 -8.98 2.89
N ALA A 805 -44.29 -9.15 1.58
CA ALA A 805 -44.71 -8.09 0.66
C ALA A 805 -45.62 -8.60 -0.48
N THR A 806 -46.28 -9.74 -0.29
CA THR A 806 -47.11 -10.44 -1.29
C THR A 806 -48.53 -10.67 -0.80
N SER A 807 -49.28 -9.57 -0.61
CA SER A 807 -50.74 -9.63 -0.43
C SER A 807 -51.44 -8.45 -1.13
N SER A 808 -51.95 -8.72 -2.32
CA SER A 808 -53.16 -8.14 -2.93
C SER A 808 -53.73 -6.82 -2.36
N LYS A 809 -53.78 -5.80 -3.21
CA LYS A 809 -54.91 -4.86 -3.24
C LYS A 809 -55.47 -4.76 -4.66
N THR A 810 -56.45 -5.63 -4.92
CA THR A 810 -57.44 -5.48 -5.98
C THR A 810 -58.34 -4.28 -5.70
N ASP A 811 -59.01 -3.78 -6.74
CA ASP A 811 -59.93 -2.63 -6.65
C ASP A 811 -61.04 -2.79 -5.61
N SER A 812 -61.33 -1.71 -4.90
CA SER A 812 -62.63 -1.47 -4.27
C SER A 812 -62.83 0.03 -4.04
N LYS A 813 -64.04 0.53 -4.33
CA LYS A 813 -64.37 1.96 -4.24
C LYS A 813 -64.90 2.33 -2.85
N ALA A 814 -64.46 3.50 -2.38
CA ALA A 814 -65.16 4.46 -1.52
C ALA A 814 -66.15 3.97 -0.44
N LYS A 815 -65.91 4.41 0.81
CA LYS A 815 -66.81 5.38 1.48
C LYS A 815 -66.15 6.08 2.67
N SER A 816 -66.81 7.15 3.13
CA SER A 816 -66.39 8.09 4.17
C SER A 816 -66.79 7.66 5.59
N THR A 817 -66.15 8.24 6.61
CA THR A 817 -66.82 9.06 7.65
C THR A 817 -65.81 9.72 8.62
N HIS A 818 -66.27 10.71 9.39
CA HIS A 818 -65.46 11.50 10.34
C HIS A 818 -65.53 10.95 11.78
N SER A 819 -64.42 11.04 12.52
CA SER A 819 -64.33 11.66 13.87
C SER A 819 -62.88 11.50 14.39
N SER A 820 -62.18 12.46 15.03
CA SER A 820 -62.50 13.64 15.85
C SER A 820 -62.71 13.37 17.35
N SER A 821 -61.61 13.22 18.10
CA SER A 821 -61.49 13.71 19.48
C SER A 821 -60.03 14.04 19.79
N SER A 822 -59.80 15.10 20.57
CA SER A 822 -58.46 15.55 20.96
C SER A 822 -58.39 15.82 22.45
N ASP A 823 -57.26 15.47 23.08
CA ASP A 823 -56.62 16.25 24.13
C ASP A 823 -55.10 15.98 24.05
N LYS A 824 -54.19 16.97 24.01
CA LYS A 824 -53.93 18.20 24.81
C LYS A 824 -53.11 17.92 26.08
N GLY A 825 -52.17 18.84 26.37
CA GLY A 825 -51.19 18.74 27.47
C GLY A 825 -49.77 18.43 26.99
N LYS A 826 -49.15 19.25 26.13
CA LYS A 826 -48.31 20.41 26.54
C LYS A 826 -47.41 20.07 27.75
N SER A 827 -46.09 19.87 27.63
CA SER A 827 -45.01 20.65 26.99
C SER A 827 -44.71 22.00 27.66
N LYS A 828 -43.51 22.11 28.27
CA LYS A 828 -42.33 22.87 27.79
C LYS A 828 -41.05 22.27 28.45
N VAL A 829 -39.87 22.12 27.82
CA VAL A 829 -39.01 23.05 27.04
C VAL A 829 -38.33 24.03 28.01
N ILE A 830 -37.00 24.13 28.10
CA ILE A 830 -35.97 24.74 27.20
C ILE A 830 -34.64 23.94 27.39
N VAL A 831 -33.81 23.52 26.42
CA VAL A 831 -33.37 23.95 25.07
C VAL A 831 -32.17 24.92 25.07
N ILE A 832 -31.19 24.64 24.20
CA ILE A 832 -30.39 25.52 23.30
C ILE A 832 -29.12 24.69 22.96
N SER A 833 -28.89 24.23 21.73
CA SER A 833 -28.61 24.97 20.46
C SER A 833 -27.19 25.55 20.41
N ASP A 834 -26.51 25.70 19.26
CA ASP A 834 -26.68 25.21 17.88
C ASP A 834 -25.25 24.84 17.37
N SER A 835 -24.91 24.50 16.12
CA SER A 835 -25.50 24.57 14.77
C SER A 835 -25.09 23.30 13.96
N GLU A 836 -25.23 23.10 12.63
CA GLU A 836 -25.47 23.94 11.44
C GLU A 836 -26.49 23.30 10.44
N THR A 837 -26.66 23.96 9.31
CA THR A 837 -27.66 23.86 8.24
C THR A 837 -27.17 23.22 6.92
N GLU A 838 -28.04 22.47 6.25
CA GLU A 838 -28.27 22.57 4.79
C GLU A 838 -29.77 22.84 4.56
N SER A 839 -30.13 23.56 3.50
CA SER A 839 -31.49 24.06 3.25
C SER A 839 -32.17 23.39 2.05
N GLU A 840 -33.37 22.85 2.24
CA GLU A 840 -34.24 22.40 1.14
C GLU A 840 -34.82 23.59 0.36
N SER A 841 -35.02 23.42 -0.95
CA SER A 841 -35.76 24.38 -1.79
C SER A 841 -36.54 23.64 -2.89
N ASP A 842 -37.86 23.79 -2.89
CA ASP A 842 -38.76 23.12 -3.84
C ASP A 842 -38.80 23.83 -5.20
N ALA A 843 -38.56 23.09 -6.29
CA ALA A 843 -39.17 23.27 -7.62
C ALA A 843 -38.61 22.24 -8.64
N PRO A 844 -39.37 21.88 -9.69
CA PRO A 844 -40.73 21.34 -9.66
C PRO A 844 -40.79 19.94 -10.32
N GLU A 845 -41.95 19.25 -10.24
CA GLU A 845 -42.12 17.94 -10.91
C GLU A 845 -42.05 18.04 -12.44
N ASN A 846 -40.94 17.58 -13.03
CA ASN A 846 -40.84 17.30 -14.46
C ASN A 846 -41.07 15.80 -14.71
N ASN A 847 -42.18 15.46 -15.39
CA ASN A 847 -42.55 14.09 -15.70
C ASN A 847 -41.58 13.43 -16.70
N LEU A 848 -40.61 12.66 -16.18
CA LEU A 848 -39.64 11.89 -16.97
C LEU A 848 -39.55 10.44 -16.45
N GLY A 849 -40.43 9.59 -16.99
CA GLY A 849 -40.35 8.12 -17.01
C GLY A 849 -39.87 7.43 -15.73
N ALA A 850 -40.81 6.99 -14.88
CA ALA A 850 -40.58 6.34 -13.59
C ALA A 850 -39.39 5.34 -13.59
N GLN A 851 -38.23 5.80 -13.15
CA GLN A 851 -37.04 4.96 -13.04
C GLN A 851 -37.22 4.01 -11.85
N LYS A 852 -37.19 2.71 -12.16
CA LYS A 852 -37.29 1.64 -11.17
C LYS A 852 -36.09 1.72 -10.21
N GLU A 853 -36.33 1.72 -8.90
CA GLU A 853 -35.23 1.75 -7.93
C GLU A 853 -34.33 0.50 -8.08
N PRO A 854 -33.00 0.64 -8.09
CA PRO A 854 -32.09 -0.51 -8.10
C PRO A 854 -32.23 -1.37 -6.85
N ILE A 855 -32.37 -2.69 -7.05
CA ILE A 855 -32.38 -3.68 -5.96
C ILE A 855 -30.98 -3.97 -5.42
N GLY A 856 -29.93 -3.48 -6.09
CA GLY A 856 -28.54 -3.75 -5.77
C GLY A 856 -27.57 -3.33 -6.87
N TRP A 857 -26.37 -3.91 -6.86
CA TRP A 857 -25.34 -3.72 -7.88
C TRP A 857 -24.55 -5.00 -8.14
N ALA A 858 -23.89 -5.08 -9.30
CA ALA A 858 -22.89 -6.09 -9.59
C ALA A 858 -21.55 -5.45 -9.94
N TYR A 859 -20.48 -6.07 -9.42
CA TYR A 859 -19.11 -5.85 -9.84
C TYR A 859 -18.59 -7.08 -10.61
N VAL A 860 -17.80 -6.86 -11.65
CA VAL A 860 -17.03 -7.92 -12.34
C VAL A 860 -15.65 -7.41 -12.77
N GLY A 861 -14.64 -8.26 -12.67
CA GLY A 861 -13.28 -7.90 -13.07
C GLY A 861 -12.20 -8.87 -12.56
N SER A 862 -11.02 -8.33 -12.31
CA SER A 862 -9.83 -9.11 -11.90
C SER A 862 -9.72 -9.34 -10.39
N HIS A 863 -10.31 -8.47 -9.55
CA HIS A 863 -10.17 -8.50 -8.10
C HIS A 863 -10.66 -9.81 -7.46
N ASN A 864 -9.74 -10.69 -7.05
CA ASN A 864 -10.11 -11.76 -6.10
C ASN A 864 -10.54 -11.14 -4.77
N PHE A 865 -11.54 -11.73 -4.10
CA PHE A 865 -12.09 -11.22 -2.84
C PHE A 865 -11.09 -11.36 -1.68
N THR A 866 -10.11 -10.45 -1.63
CA THR A 866 -8.91 -10.52 -0.78
C THR A 866 -8.46 -9.13 -0.31
N PRO A 867 -7.83 -9.03 0.87
CA PRO A 867 -7.20 -7.77 1.32
C PRO A 867 -6.07 -7.28 0.41
N SER A 868 -5.39 -8.18 -0.31
CA SER A 868 -4.30 -7.82 -1.25
C SER A 868 -4.80 -7.10 -2.50
N ALA A 869 -5.97 -7.51 -3.02
CA ALA A 869 -6.59 -6.93 -4.21
C ALA A 869 -7.33 -5.62 -3.91
N TRP A 870 -8.14 -5.63 -2.84
CA TRP A 870 -9.02 -4.52 -2.48
C TRP A 870 -8.39 -3.52 -1.49
N GLY A 871 -7.30 -3.89 -0.84
CA GLY A 871 -6.61 -3.10 0.16
C GLY A 871 -7.13 -3.25 1.59
N THR A 872 -6.43 -2.60 2.52
CA THR A 872 -6.77 -2.48 3.94
C THR A 872 -6.63 -1.03 4.39
N LEU A 873 -7.63 -0.49 5.08
CA LEU A 873 -7.63 0.87 5.59
C LEU A 873 -7.01 0.92 7.00
N SER A 874 -6.36 2.04 7.32
CA SER A 874 -5.56 2.20 8.54
C SER A 874 -5.37 3.69 8.88
N SER A 875 -4.77 3.96 10.05
CA SER A 875 -4.67 5.31 10.66
C SER A 875 -6.03 5.85 11.16
N SER A 876 -6.15 7.17 11.35
CA SER A 876 -7.36 7.91 11.74
C SER A 876 -8.09 8.52 10.54
N GLY A 877 -9.33 8.99 10.73
CA GLY A 877 -10.10 9.69 9.68
C GLY A 877 -9.37 10.92 9.12
N PHE A 878 -8.72 11.70 9.99
CA PHE A 878 -7.95 12.89 9.61
C PHE A 878 -6.71 12.60 8.74
N ASN A 879 -6.00 11.49 8.99
CA ASN A 879 -4.76 11.12 8.28
C ASN A 879 -4.86 9.67 7.74
N PRO A 880 -5.80 9.38 6.82
CA PRO A 880 -6.13 8.02 6.42
C PRO A 880 -5.01 7.40 5.59
N THR A 881 -4.84 6.08 5.70
CA THR A 881 -3.89 5.32 4.89
C THR A 881 -4.53 4.03 4.37
N LEU A 882 -4.60 3.88 3.05
CA LEU A 882 -4.97 2.62 2.40
C LEU A 882 -3.71 1.93 1.86
N ASN A 883 -3.49 0.68 2.26
CA ASN A 883 -2.44 -0.16 1.69
C ASN A 883 -3.06 -1.14 0.69
N VAL A 884 -2.56 -1.16 -0.54
CA VAL A 884 -3.00 -2.03 -1.65
C VAL A 884 -1.78 -2.79 -2.18
N VAL A 885 -1.91 -4.09 -2.45
CA VAL A 885 -0.78 -4.95 -2.83
C VAL A 885 -0.76 -5.26 -4.34
N ASN A 886 -1.93 -5.39 -4.97
CA ASN A 886 -2.04 -5.72 -6.39
C ASN A 886 -2.48 -4.53 -7.25
N TYR A 887 -2.18 -4.59 -8.55
CA TYR A 887 -2.92 -3.83 -9.56
C TYR A 887 -4.12 -4.66 -10.03
N GLU A 888 -5.32 -4.14 -9.84
CA GLU A 888 -6.58 -4.84 -10.15
C GLU A 888 -7.56 -3.86 -10.82
N LEU A 889 -8.42 -4.36 -11.70
CA LEU A 889 -9.40 -3.57 -12.46
C LEU A 889 -10.70 -4.35 -12.66
N GLY A 890 -11.82 -3.67 -12.49
CA GLY A 890 -13.14 -4.14 -12.88
C GLY A 890 -14.13 -2.99 -13.09
N ILE A 891 -15.38 -3.35 -13.32
CA ILE A 891 -16.51 -2.43 -13.48
C ILE A 891 -17.56 -2.66 -12.39
N ILE A 892 -18.38 -1.64 -12.11
CA ILE A 892 -19.61 -1.75 -11.31
C ILE A 892 -20.78 -1.08 -12.05
N PHE A 893 -21.98 -1.67 -11.90
CA PHE A 893 -23.24 -1.16 -12.44
C PHE A 893 -24.44 -1.60 -11.56
N PRO A 894 -25.56 -0.85 -11.57
CA PRO A 894 -26.78 -1.18 -10.82
C PRO A 894 -27.53 -2.40 -11.37
N LEU A 895 -28.39 -2.99 -10.55
CA LEU A 895 -29.28 -4.11 -10.89
C LEU A 895 -30.73 -3.71 -10.61
N TYR A 896 -31.65 -3.88 -11.55
CA TYR A 896 -33.04 -3.39 -11.46
C TYR A 896 -34.09 -4.50 -11.27
N GLY A 897 -33.68 -5.78 -11.24
CA GLY A 897 -34.57 -6.92 -10.98
C GLY A 897 -33.83 -8.25 -11.08
N GLU A 898 -34.46 -9.34 -10.65
CA GLU A 898 -33.85 -10.69 -10.68
C GLU A 898 -33.44 -11.13 -12.11
N GLU A 899 -34.04 -10.60 -13.18
CA GLU A 899 -33.57 -10.86 -14.55
C GLU A 899 -32.18 -10.25 -14.83
N ASP A 900 -31.85 -9.08 -14.28
CA ASP A 900 -30.48 -8.55 -14.33
C ASP A 900 -29.54 -9.44 -13.51
N VAL A 901 -29.98 -9.89 -12.34
CA VAL A 901 -29.16 -10.76 -11.48
C VAL A 901 -28.88 -12.09 -12.17
N LYS A 902 -29.89 -12.73 -12.78
CA LYS A 902 -29.76 -13.93 -13.60
C LYS A 902 -28.83 -13.70 -14.80
N ARG A 903 -29.05 -12.63 -15.56
CA ARG A 903 -28.23 -12.24 -16.72
C ARG A 903 -26.76 -12.13 -16.36
N VAL A 904 -26.45 -11.45 -15.26
CA VAL A 904 -25.08 -11.15 -14.82
C VAL A 904 -24.39 -12.32 -14.12
N SER A 905 -25.09 -13.06 -13.26
CA SER A 905 -24.47 -14.09 -12.39
C SER A 905 -23.83 -15.22 -13.19
N CYS A 906 -22.55 -15.51 -12.92
CA CYS A 906 -21.85 -16.66 -13.49
C CYS A 906 -22.13 -17.99 -12.74
N PHE A 907 -22.57 -17.92 -11.48
CA PHE A 907 -22.83 -19.07 -10.61
C PHE A 907 -24.33 -19.37 -10.45
N LYS A 908 -24.67 -20.64 -10.15
CA LYS A 908 -26.05 -21.06 -9.85
C LYS A 908 -26.53 -20.37 -8.55
N ARG A 909 -27.68 -19.70 -8.60
CA ARG A 909 -28.27 -18.95 -7.49
C ARG A 909 -29.56 -19.60 -6.97
N PRO A 910 -29.82 -19.56 -5.64
CA PRO A 910 -28.90 -19.15 -4.58
C PRO A 910 -27.72 -20.14 -4.47
N PRO A 911 -26.50 -19.68 -4.15
CA PRO A 911 -25.34 -20.56 -4.06
C PRO A 911 -25.50 -21.54 -2.87
N LYS A 912 -25.15 -22.82 -3.06
CA LYS A 912 -25.23 -23.86 -2.03
C LYS A 912 -24.26 -23.54 -0.88
N LYS A 913 -24.73 -23.46 0.37
CA LYS A 913 -23.85 -23.30 1.53
C LYS A 913 -22.99 -24.56 1.74
N TYR A 914 -21.76 -24.39 2.22
CA TYR A 914 -20.94 -25.51 2.71
C TYR A 914 -21.57 -26.17 3.94
N VAL A 915 -21.54 -27.50 3.98
CA VAL A 915 -21.81 -28.30 5.17
C VAL A 915 -20.49 -28.51 5.92
N LEU A 916 -20.37 -27.94 7.12
CA LEU A 916 -19.15 -28.01 7.93
C LEU A 916 -18.87 -29.46 8.35
N GLY A 917 -17.66 -29.96 8.06
CA GLY A 917 -17.26 -31.36 8.29
C GLY A 917 -17.38 -32.24 7.04
N GLU A 918 -18.25 -31.92 6.09
CA GLU A 918 -18.39 -32.64 4.82
C GLU A 918 -17.71 -31.91 3.64
N ASP A 919 -18.04 -30.62 3.44
CA ASP A 919 -17.52 -29.82 2.33
C ASP A 919 -16.14 -29.22 2.69
N ARG A 920 -15.06 -29.87 2.23
CA ARG A 920 -13.70 -29.29 2.20
C ARG A 920 -13.57 -28.37 0.97
N PRO A 921 -13.01 -27.15 1.07
CA PRO A 921 -12.68 -26.33 -0.11
C PRO A 921 -11.63 -27.05 -0.97
N TRP A 922 -11.54 -26.69 -2.25
CA TRP A 922 -10.41 -27.09 -3.05
C TRP A 922 -9.09 -26.45 -2.55
N ILE A 923 -8.09 -27.29 -2.29
CA ILE A 923 -6.73 -26.87 -1.91
C ILE A 923 -5.76 -27.59 -2.85
N GLN A 924 -5.12 -26.84 -3.74
CA GLN A 924 -4.24 -27.40 -4.79
C GLN A 924 -3.09 -28.25 -4.22
N GLY A 925 -2.46 -27.80 -3.13
CA GLY A 925 -1.37 -28.51 -2.44
C GLY A 925 -1.82 -29.65 -1.52
N GLU A 926 -3.04 -30.16 -1.71
CA GLU A 926 -3.54 -31.41 -1.10
C GLU A 926 -3.96 -32.42 -2.18
N SER A 927 -3.70 -32.11 -3.45
CA SER A 927 -4.02 -32.97 -4.60
C SER A 927 -2.74 -33.55 -5.20
N PRO A 928 -2.63 -34.88 -5.32
CA PRO A 928 -1.43 -35.54 -5.85
C PRO A 928 -1.16 -35.22 -7.33
N VAL A 929 -2.11 -34.56 -8.01
CA VAL A 929 -1.96 -34.06 -9.39
C VAL A 929 -0.95 -32.91 -9.49
N PHE A 930 -0.65 -32.22 -8.39
CA PHE A 930 0.23 -31.03 -8.38
C PHE A 930 1.52 -31.20 -7.54
N ASP A 931 1.68 -32.34 -6.87
CA ASP A 931 2.86 -32.61 -6.04
C ASP A 931 4.14 -32.91 -6.86
N SER A 932 4.01 -33.40 -8.10
CA SER A 932 5.11 -33.63 -9.06
C SER A 932 5.83 -32.36 -9.47
#